data_AF-A0A1G0Z5P0-F1
#
_entry.id   AF-A0A1G0Z5P0-F1
#
_cell.length_a   1.000
_cell.length_b   1.000
_cell.length_c   1.000
_cell.angle_alpha   90.00
_cell.angle_beta   90.00
_cell.angle_gamma   90.00
#
_symmetry.space_group_name_H-M   'P 1'
#
loop_
_entity.id
_entity.type
_entity.pdbx_description
1 polymer ?
#
loop_
_entity_poly.entity_id
_entity_poly.type
_entity_poly.pdbx_seq_one_letter_code
_entity_poly.pdbx_strand_id
1 'polypeptide(L)'
;MDIKKKIDDFSSGISSGLRDDPELMLDVKEEIKSHIEDSCESFKDDGKGEEESFELAMKNFGPSGDIGQDIISANRKRMKLRAAIKLVFRAIIVPLSVILALYIFLYRIDSLKYFMNLNSSLGFFIETKRNPEKLWKSEPQNKIYHGNYITDIINKGDKSKIKPEITAAEKFEPQNARYNYILAGIILDETSKLEDEKSWKRKNKKNPANLKFKFLEPRNDKSEILIIEDISKPRYGKSEILIIEDIPKFELGLKEFLKGARKEYYNAYGKEMLELELKKLPPAKHYEDILLRISIAAGSLLPDLSPIRNINRKLVSYAGYLAEKGRNKEAIELLDGWNTMLHQLPEHQWTLIEKLVLFAIASNGKNVAEFYKKLGEPLKAKQVEFISQKITELQNEYWPRDEKFKRIITKKERNNTYLAENHSGILGGMLLPALGSGITLNKEELAPMRELDYLIFERKMLEAAILLFIVIMLVCGVITLYRIFRNGKDDAPVLLLPDFKDTLKIIIYGIILPLGFYIIYSRFTYFGRHEFSAPLDLIKRAVEFFTMSVFSVILVFQLTKTSVTKKAAALSIIQPTKLKVQKLKLKAAVTAIILLSLCMIFAKDVDIVYGIPAILVLCSWIIFSIVVFLKYKVKNEKKIRRGTITRSMIPVFSLTLLALTLICHPILEAWERHVVRENQNNFYNFTSFTKYEGKLVQELNEKIGKILKDAKTIRLPN
;
A
#
# COMPACT_ATOMS: atom_id res chain seq x y z
N MET A 1 74.22 -7.93 11.00
CA MET A 1 72.93 -7.29 10.61
C MET A 1 72.19 -8.30 9.77
N ASP A 2 70.92 -8.61 10.09
CA ASP A 2 70.15 -9.67 9.40
C ASP A 2 70.08 -9.40 7.88
N ILE A 3 70.53 -10.35 7.04
CA ILE A 3 70.56 -10.22 5.56
C ILE A 3 69.17 -9.91 5.02
N LYS A 4 68.12 -10.44 5.65
CA LYS A 4 66.74 -10.12 5.27
C LYS A 4 66.43 -8.63 5.37
N LYS A 5 67.02 -7.94 6.34
CA LYS A 5 66.89 -6.48 6.48
C LYS A 5 67.60 -5.74 5.36
N LYS A 6 68.80 -6.19 4.96
CA LYS A 6 69.54 -5.60 3.83
C LYS A 6 68.76 -5.77 2.51
N ILE A 7 68.17 -6.94 2.27
CA ILE A 7 67.31 -7.19 1.10
C ILE A 7 66.07 -6.28 1.11
N ASP A 8 65.41 -6.13 2.27
CA ASP A 8 64.20 -5.30 2.38
C ASP A 8 64.50 -3.80 2.19
N ASP A 9 65.62 -3.31 2.74
CA ASP A 9 66.08 -1.93 2.59
C ASP A 9 66.41 -1.62 1.12
N PHE A 10 67.12 -2.51 0.43
CA PHE A 10 67.44 -2.36 -0.99
C PHE A 10 66.20 -2.40 -1.89
N SER A 11 65.33 -3.40 -1.69
CA SER A 11 64.08 -3.54 -2.46
C SER A 11 63.16 -2.34 -2.24
N SER A 12 63.12 -1.78 -1.03
CA SER A 12 62.39 -0.54 -0.72
C SER A 12 63.01 0.68 -1.41
N GLY A 13 64.35 0.76 -1.48
CA GLY A 13 65.06 1.83 -2.19
C GLY A 13 64.71 1.87 -3.67
N ILE A 14 64.77 0.72 -4.36
CA ILE A 14 64.47 0.60 -5.79
C ILE A 14 62.99 0.87 -6.09
N SER A 15 62.09 0.27 -5.31
CA SER A 15 60.65 0.44 -5.52
C SER A 15 60.13 1.84 -5.13
N SER A 16 60.92 2.65 -4.41
CA SER A 16 60.50 3.97 -3.92
C SER A 16 60.11 4.96 -5.02
N GLY A 17 60.54 4.76 -6.26
CA GLY A 17 60.09 5.54 -7.42
C GLY A 17 58.63 5.32 -7.81
N LEU A 18 57.98 4.25 -7.30
CA LEU A 18 56.60 3.88 -7.58
C LEU A 18 55.60 4.38 -6.51
N ARG A 19 55.98 5.33 -5.65
CA ARG A 19 55.17 5.85 -4.53
C ARG A 19 53.75 6.31 -4.91
N ASP A 20 53.55 6.73 -6.16
CA ASP A 20 52.24 7.17 -6.67
C ASP A 20 51.22 6.02 -6.83
N ASP A 21 51.68 4.76 -6.90
CA ASP A 21 50.81 3.58 -6.83
C ASP A 21 51.32 2.60 -5.74
N PRO A 22 50.88 2.78 -4.48
CA PRO A 22 51.33 1.95 -3.36
C PRO A 22 51.12 0.45 -3.56
N GLU A 23 50.11 0.07 -4.34
CA GLU A 23 49.84 -1.34 -4.64
C GLU A 23 50.89 -1.92 -5.60
N LEU A 24 51.25 -1.17 -6.66
CA LEU A 24 52.28 -1.58 -7.61
C LEU A 24 53.68 -1.51 -7.00
N MET A 25 53.95 -0.51 -6.17
CA MET A 25 55.20 -0.40 -5.40
C MET A 25 55.45 -1.66 -4.58
N LEU A 26 54.42 -2.15 -3.87
CA LEU A 26 54.52 -3.36 -3.06
C LEU A 26 54.64 -4.64 -3.91
N ASP A 27 53.94 -4.69 -5.04
CA ASP A 27 53.98 -5.81 -6.03
C ASP A 27 55.43 -5.98 -6.53
N VAL A 28 56.01 -4.88 -7.00
CA VAL A 28 57.38 -4.81 -7.52
C VAL A 28 58.41 -5.02 -6.40
N LYS A 29 58.18 -4.48 -5.20
CA LYS A 29 59.06 -4.72 -4.04
C LYS A 29 59.17 -6.21 -3.73
N GLU A 30 58.05 -6.93 -3.71
CA GLU A 30 58.05 -8.36 -3.42
C GLU A 30 58.67 -9.19 -4.56
N GLU A 31 58.42 -8.80 -5.82
CA GLU A 31 59.05 -9.42 -6.99
C GLU A 31 60.59 -9.28 -6.96
N ILE A 32 61.11 -8.07 -6.70
CA ILE A 32 62.55 -7.82 -6.53
C ILE A 32 63.11 -8.65 -5.38
N LYS A 33 62.43 -8.63 -4.24
CA LYS A 33 62.85 -9.38 -3.06
C LYS A 33 62.95 -10.87 -3.35
N SER A 34 61.95 -11.46 -4.00
CA SER A 34 61.95 -12.87 -4.39
C SER A 34 63.15 -13.18 -5.28
N HIS A 35 63.42 -12.36 -6.29
CA HIS A 35 64.56 -12.57 -7.19
C HIS A 35 65.92 -12.47 -6.48
N ILE A 36 66.06 -11.57 -5.51
CA ILE A 36 67.28 -11.46 -4.71
C ILE A 36 67.42 -12.66 -3.77
N GLU A 37 66.33 -13.12 -3.15
CA GLU A 37 66.32 -14.31 -2.29
C GLU A 37 66.70 -15.57 -3.09
N ASP A 38 66.10 -15.78 -4.27
CA ASP A 38 66.41 -16.90 -5.17
C ASP A 38 67.88 -16.84 -5.65
N SER A 39 68.39 -15.64 -5.98
CA SER A 39 69.79 -15.45 -6.38
C SER A 39 70.75 -15.74 -5.23
N CYS A 40 70.42 -15.30 -4.01
CA CYS A 40 71.22 -15.59 -2.82
C CYS A 40 71.24 -17.09 -2.51
N GLU A 41 70.12 -17.80 -2.67
CA GLU A 41 70.02 -19.24 -2.48
C GLU A 41 70.87 -19.99 -3.50
N SER A 42 70.80 -19.61 -4.78
CA SER A 42 71.66 -20.16 -5.84
C SER A 42 73.15 -20.02 -5.52
N PHE A 43 73.61 -18.87 -5.00
CA PHE A 43 75.01 -18.70 -4.63
C PHE A 43 75.41 -19.49 -3.37
N LYS A 44 74.48 -19.69 -2.44
CA LYS A 44 74.72 -20.57 -1.29
C LYS A 44 74.89 -22.03 -1.74
N ASP A 45 74.12 -22.47 -2.72
CA ASP A 45 74.26 -23.81 -3.32
C ASP A 45 75.63 -23.99 -4.00
N ASP A 46 76.20 -22.90 -4.54
CA ASP A 46 77.58 -22.84 -5.07
C ASP A 46 78.68 -22.77 -3.98
N GLY A 47 78.31 -22.92 -2.70
CA GLY A 47 79.24 -22.95 -1.57
C GLY A 47 79.69 -21.59 -1.05
N LYS A 48 79.01 -20.50 -1.44
CA LYS A 48 79.32 -19.14 -0.96
C LYS A 48 78.78 -18.88 0.44
N GLY A 49 79.53 -18.12 1.24
CA GLY A 49 79.07 -17.68 2.57
C GLY A 49 77.88 -16.73 2.46
N GLU A 50 77.00 -16.67 3.47
CA GLU A 50 75.73 -15.91 3.34
C GLU A 50 75.91 -14.43 2.96
N GLU A 51 76.94 -13.77 3.48
CA GLU A 51 77.24 -12.37 3.16
C GLU A 51 77.85 -12.22 1.77
N GLU A 52 78.68 -13.17 1.35
CA GLU A 52 79.24 -13.24 -0.01
C GLU A 52 78.14 -13.49 -1.05
N SER A 53 77.18 -14.38 -0.76
CA SER A 53 76.01 -14.63 -1.61
C SER A 53 75.14 -13.39 -1.80
N PHE A 54 74.95 -12.60 -0.74
CA PHE A 54 74.21 -11.34 -0.82
C PHE A 54 74.94 -10.30 -1.67
N GLU A 55 76.24 -10.11 -1.47
CA GLU A 55 77.03 -9.17 -2.27
C GLU A 55 77.07 -9.55 -3.76
N LEU A 56 77.20 -10.84 -4.06
CA LEU A 56 77.14 -11.36 -5.43
C LEU A 56 75.75 -11.18 -6.05
N ALA A 57 74.68 -11.47 -5.32
CA ALA A 57 73.30 -11.26 -5.78
C ALA A 57 73.04 -9.77 -6.10
N MET A 58 73.53 -8.87 -5.25
CA MET A 58 73.42 -7.42 -5.43
C MET A 58 74.24 -6.92 -6.63
N LYS A 59 75.46 -7.43 -6.79
CA LYS A 59 76.32 -7.13 -7.95
C LYS A 59 75.69 -7.60 -9.26
N ASN A 60 75.03 -8.75 -9.25
CA ASN A 60 74.30 -9.29 -10.40
C ASN A 60 73.02 -8.50 -10.70
N PHE A 61 72.34 -7.97 -9.68
CA PHE A 61 71.16 -7.13 -9.89
C PHE A 61 71.52 -5.80 -10.56
N GLY A 62 72.65 -5.20 -10.15
CA GLY A 62 73.19 -3.94 -10.71
C GLY A 62 73.03 -2.71 -9.78
N PRO A 63 73.40 -1.51 -10.23
CA PRO A 63 73.28 -0.27 -9.44
C PRO A 63 71.82 0.08 -9.15
N SER A 64 71.48 0.38 -7.90
CA SER A 64 70.10 0.69 -7.47
C SER A 64 69.45 1.87 -8.21
N GLY A 65 70.25 2.86 -8.62
CA GLY A 65 69.76 4.05 -9.32
C GLY A 65 69.21 3.75 -10.72
N ASP A 66 69.94 2.97 -11.51
CA ASP A 66 69.61 2.67 -12.91
C ASP A 66 68.42 1.72 -12.99
N ILE A 67 68.43 0.66 -12.16
CA ILE A 67 67.34 -0.31 -12.05
C ILE A 67 66.04 0.37 -11.61
N GLY A 68 66.13 1.34 -10.69
CA GLY A 68 64.97 2.12 -10.25
C GLY A 68 64.29 2.85 -11.41
N GLN A 69 65.05 3.50 -12.30
CA GLN A 69 64.51 4.19 -13.46
C GLN A 69 63.93 3.23 -14.50
N ASP A 70 64.59 2.10 -14.74
CA ASP A 70 64.12 1.07 -15.66
C ASP A 70 62.80 0.45 -15.19
N ILE A 71 62.67 0.19 -13.89
CA ILE A 71 61.44 -0.30 -13.28
C ILE A 71 60.30 0.72 -13.41
N ILE A 72 60.56 2.00 -13.19
CA ILE A 72 59.56 3.07 -13.38
C ILE A 72 59.11 3.12 -14.84
N SER A 73 60.05 3.08 -15.79
CA SER A 73 59.75 3.17 -17.21
C SER A 73 58.95 1.95 -17.71
N ALA A 74 59.33 0.74 -17.29
CA ALA A 74 58.65 -0.51 -17.61
C ALA A 74 57.22 -0.56 -17.03
N ASN A 75 57.01 0.01 -15.84
CA ASN A 75 55.73 -0.01 -15.17
C ASN A 75 54.83 1.20 -15.45
N ARG A 76 55.31 2.22 -16.17
CA ARG A 76 54.55 3.47 -16.42
C ARG A 76 53.17 3.24 -17.04
N LYS A 77 53.04 2.29 -17.98
CA LYS A 77 51.75 1.93 -18.59
C LYS A 77 50.80 1.29 -17.56
N ARG A 78 51.32 0.38 -16.72
CA ARG A 78 50.56 -0.28 -15.64
C ARG A 78 50.10 0.73 -14.59
N MET A 79 50.96 1.66 -14.19
CA MET A 79 50.63 2.76 -13.27
C MET A 79 49.49 3.64 -13.82
N LYS A 80 49.61 4.08 -15.08
CA LYS A 80 48.56 4.90 -15.72
C LYS A 80 47.21 4.18 -15.76
N LEU A 81 47.21 2.90 -16.13
CA LEU A 81 45.97 2.10 -16.18
C LEU A 81 45.36 1.91 -14.79
N ARG A 82 46.15 1.50 -13.79
CA ARG A 82 45.68 1.30 -12.42
C ARG A 82 45.19 2.62 -11.79
N ALA A 83 45.89 3.72 -12.04
CA ALA A 83 45.47 5.06 -11.61
C ALA A 83 44.14 5.47 -12.26
N ALA A 84 43.98 5.24 -13.57
CA ALA A 84 42.73 5.50 -14.28
C ALA A 84 41.57 4.66 -13.70
N ILE A 85 41.77 3.36 -13.47
CA ILE A 85 40.75 2.49 -12.86
C ILE A 85 40.37 3.00 -11.45
N LYS A 86 41.36 3.29 -10.59
CA LYS A 86 41.11 3.81 -9.23
C LYS A 86 40.39 5.16 -9.27
N LEU A 87 40.71 6.01 -10.24
CA LEU A 87 40.03 7.29 -10.47
C LEU A 87 38.58 7.07 -10.90
N VAL A 88 38.32 6.20 -11.88
CA VAL A 88 36.96 5.84 -12.31
C VAL A 88 36.13 5.31 -11.14
N PHE A 89 36.68 4.43 -10.31
CA PHE A 89 35.95 3.92 -9.15
C PHE A 89 35.60 5.03 -8.14
N ARG A 90 36.55 5.93 -7.84
CA ARG A 90 36.37 6.98 -6.83
C ARG A 90 35.52 8.15 -7.32
N ALA A 91 35.72 8.58 -8.55
CA ALA A 91 35.10 9.78 -9.11
C ALA A 91 33.78 9.50 -9.83
N ILE A 92 33.58 8.27 -10.33
CA ILE A 92 32.41 7.92 -11.13
C ILE A 92 31.57 6.83 -10.42
N ILE A 93 32.11 5.64 -10.21
CA ILE A 93 31.31 4.48 -9.77
C ILE A 93 30.68 4.69 -8.39
N VAL A 94 31.46 5.15 -7.41
CA VAL A 94 30.96 5.39 -6.04
C VAL A 94 29.93 6.53 -5.98
N PRO A 95 30.19 7.73 -6.54
CA PRO A 95 29.18 8.78 -6.59
C PRO A 95 27.93 8.36 -7.37
N LEU A 96 28.09 7.70 -8.52
CA LEU A 96 26.98 7.27 -9.36
C LEU A 96 26.09 6.24 -8.64
N SER A 97 26.68 5.28 -7.91
CA SER A 97 25.88 4.29 -7.17
C SER A 97 25.06 4.93 -6.05
N VAL A 98 25.63 5.90 -5.34
CA VAL A 98 24.92 6.67 -4.30
C VAL A 98 23.83 7.53 -4.93
N ILE A 99 24.14 8.28 -5.98
CA ILE A 99 23.19 9.15 -6.68
C ILE A 99 22.04 8.32 -7.23
N LEU A 100 22.31 7.20 -7.90
CA LEU A 100 21.27 6.35 -8.48
C LEU A 100 20.38 5.71 -7.41
N ALA A 101 21.00 5.22 -6.33
CA ALA A 101 20.25 4.62 -5.23
C ALA A 101 19.41 5.66 -4.48
N LEU A 102 19.95 6.86 -4.23
CA LEU A 102 19.21 7.99 -3.66
C LEU A 102 18.13 8.50 -4.61
N TYR A 103 18.38 8.58 -5.91
CA TYR A 103 17.40 8.99 -6.90
C TYR A 103 16.18 8.06 -6.87
N ILE A 104 16.41 6.75 -6.90
CA ILE A 104 15.33 5.76 -6.82
C ILE A 104 14.61 5.86 -5.46
N PHE A 105 15.36 5.99 -4.37
CA PHE A 105 14.78 6.11 -3.04
C PHE A 105 13.93 7.39 -2.89
N LEU A 106 14.43 8.55 -3.32
CA LEU A 106 13.76 9.84 -3.22
C LEU A 106 12.57 9.96 -4.17
N TYR A 107 12.73 9.58 -5.45
CA TYR A 107 11.65 9.52 -6.42
C TYR A 107 10.46 8.68 -5.90
N ARG A 108 10.75 7.65 -5.11
CA ARG A 108 9.75 6.75 -4.53
C ARG A 108 9.32 7.14 -3.12
N ILE A 109 10.07 7.95 -2.37
CA ILE A 109 9.55 8.61 -1.17
C ILE A 109 8.38 9.50 -1.56
N ASP A 110 8.42 10.17 -2.70
CA ASP A 110 7.28 10.98 -3.13
C ASP A 110 6.05 10.11 -3.46
N SER A 111 6.24 8.89 -3.99
CA SER A 111 5.15 7.92 -4.13
C SER A 111 4.68 7.32 -2.79
N LEU A 112 5.59 7.14 -1.82
CA LEU A 112 5.28 6.71 -0.45
C LEU A 112 4.61 7.81 0.37
N LYS A 113 4.98 9.07 0.17
CA LYS A 113 4.26 10.23 0.70
C LYS A 113 2.89 10.28 0.09
N TYR A 114 2.73 10.05 -1.22
CA TYR A 114 1.41 9.93 -1.85
C TYR A 114 0.57 8.79 -1.25
N PHE A 115 1.21 7.67 -0.91
CA PHE A 115 0.59 6.50 -0.26
C PHE A 115 0.25 6.72 1.24
N MET A 116 1.16 7.26 2.05
CA MET A 116 0.92 7.56 3.47
C MET A 116 0.02 8.78 3.65
N ASN A 117 0.13 9.73 2.72
CA ASN A 117 -0.88 10.73 2.51
C ASN A 117 -2.12 10.15 1.85
N LEU A 118 -2.42 8.85 1.69
CA LEU A 118 -3.79 8.48 1.25
C LEU A 118 -4.88 9.14 2.12
N ASN A 119 -4.59 9.41 3.41
CA ASN A 119 -5.46 10.22 4.26
C ASN A 119 -5.50 11.74 3.95
N SER A 120 -4.45 12.33 3.37
CA SER A 120 -4.38 13.76 3.00
C SER A 120 -4.32 14.04 1.48
N SER A 121 -4.17 13.01 0.66
CA SER A 121 -4.27 12.92 -0.80
C SER A 121 -5.67 12.47 -1.20
N LEU A 122 -6.46 11.89 -0.29
CA LEU A 122 -7.89 12.17 -0.26
C LEU A 122 -8.10 13.70 -0.31
N GLY A 123 -7.37 14.48 0.49
CA GLY A 123 -7.37 15.96 0.45
C GLY A 123 -6.80 16.60 -0.83
N PHE A 124 -5.75 16.04 -1.44
CA PHE A 124 -5.14 16.53 -2.69
C PHE A 124 -5.87 16.08 -3.96
N PHE A 125 -6.58 14.95 -3.96
CA PHE A 125 -7.50 14.57 -5.05
C PHE A 125 -8.90 15.15 -4.88
N ILE A 126 -9.28 15.50 -3.64
CA ILE A 126 -10.29 16.53 -3.40
C ILE A 126 -9.90 17.85 -4.10
N GLU A 127 -8.61 18.12 -4.36
CA GLU A 127 -8.17 19.26 -5.19
C GLU A 127 -8.37 19.00 -6.70
N THR A 128 -8.32 17.74 -7.15
CA THR A 128 -8.82 17.32 -8.49
C THR A 128 -10.34 17.12 -8.57
N LYS A 129 -11.12 17.40 -7.51
CA LYS A 129 -12.44 18.03 -7.70
C LYS A 129 -12.18 19.41 -8.29
N ARG A 130 -11.77 19.43 -9.56
CA ARG A 130 -11.75 20.59 -10.43
C ARG A 130 -13.07 21.28 -10.20
N ASN A 131 -13.01 22.40 -9.49
CA ASN A 131 -14.11 23.27 -9.13
C ASN A 131 -15.38 22.92 -9.94
N PRO A 132 -16.29 22.06 -9.42
CA PRO A 132 -17.39 21.53 -10.20
C PRO A 132 -18.23 22.64 -10.85
N GLU A 133 -18.28 23.80 -10.19
CA GLU A 133 -18.84 25.04 -10.72
C GLU A 133 -18.15 25.51 -12.00
N LYS A 134 -16.82 25.51 -12.05
CA LYS A 134 -16.04 25.89 -13.23
C LYS A 134 -16.27 24.92 -14.38
N LEU A 135 -16.32 23.61 -14.10
CA LEU A 135 -16.55 22.58 -15.10
C LEU A 135 -17.96 22.70 -15.70
N TRP A 136 -18.97 22.91 -14.84
CA TRP A 136 -20.33 23.21 -15.26
C TRP A 136 -20.39 24.49 -16.12
N LYS A 137 -19.76 25.58 -15.67
CA LYS A 137 -19.71 26.85 -16.42
C LYS A 137 -19.00 26.74 -17.77
N SER A 138 -18.03 25.83 -17.93
CA SER A 138 -17.37 25.61 -19.23
C SER A 138 -18.25 24.86 -20.24
N GLU A 139 -19.17 24.01 -19.78
CA GLU A 139 -20.11 23.30 -20.66
C GLU A 139 -21.54 23.33 -20.07
N PRO A 140 -22.25 24.47 -20.16
CA PRO A 140 -23.56 24.67 -19.52
C PRO A 140 -24.71 23.82 -20.10
N GLN A 141 -24.46 23.01 -21.12
CA GLN A 141 -25.44 22.08 -21.69
C GLN A 141 -25.21 20.64 -21.18
N ASN A 142 -24.14 20.41 -20.42
CA ASN A 142 -23.76 19.08 -19.95
C ASN A 142 -24.44 18.74 -18.62
N LYS A 143 -25.48 17.92 -18.69
CA LYS A 143 -26.28 17.45 -17.53
C LYS A 143 -25.47 16.74 -16.46
N ILE A 144 -24.44 15.99 -16.86
CA ILE A 144 -23.56 15.29 -15.93
C ILE A 144 -22.77 16.30 -15.10
N TYR A 145 -22.25 17.36 -15.74
CA TYR A 145 -21.49 18.40 -15.03
C TYR A 145 -22.37 19.23 -14.11
N HIS A 146 -23.59 19.55 -14.54
CA HIS A 146 -24.57 20.21 -13.68
C HIS A 146 -24.91 19.34 -12.47
N GLY A 147 -25.24 18.08 -12.71
CA GLY A 147 -25.57 17.12 -11.65
C GLY A 147 -24.46 16.98 -10.63
N ASN A 148 -23.20 16.92 -11.08
CA ASN A 148 -22.03 16.87 -10.20
C ASN A 148 -21.81 18.19 -9.42
N TYR A 149 -22.06 19.34 -10.04
CA TYR A 149 -22.02 20.63 -9.35
C TYR A 149 -23.05 20.71 -8.22
N ILE A 150 -24.29 20.28 -8.48
CA ILE A 150 -25.33 20.19 -7.46
C ILE A 150 -24.92 19.26 -6.31
N THR A 151 -24.35 18.08 -6.63
CA THR A 151 -23.80 17.15 -5.61
C THR A 151 -22.76 17.84 -4.72
N ASP A 152 -21.85 18.63 -5.29
CA ASP A 152 -20.80 19.31 -4.54
C ASP A 152 -21.33 20.42 -3.63
N ILE A 153 -22.32 21.20 -4.10
CA ILE A 153 -22.99 22.23 -3.26
C ILE A 153 -23.65 21.56 -2.04
N ILE A 154 -24.39 20.47 -2.25
CA ILE A 154 -25.09 19.77 -1.16
C ILE A 154 -24.08 19.22 -0.16
N ASN A 155 -23.00 18.60 -0.66
CA ASN A 155 -21.94 18.06 0.19
C ASN A 155 -21.26 19.15 1.04
N LYS A 156 -21.09 20.37 0.50
CA LYS A 156 -20.55 21.52 1.23
C LYS A 156 -21.55 22.13 2.21
N GLY A 157 -22.84 21.84 2.08
CA GLY A 157 -23.89 22.41 2.92
C GLY A 157 -24.13 23.91 2.71
N ASP A 158 -23.79 24.46 1.54
CA ASP A 158 -23.99 25.89 1.23
C ASP A 158 -25.47 26.20 0.96
N LYS A 159 -26.25 26.34 2.04
CA LYS A 159 -27.69 26.58 1.99
C LYS A 159 -28.10 27.79 1.14
N SER A 160 -27.22 28.79 0.99
CA SER A 160 -27.50 30.00 0.21
C SER A 160 -27.62 29.70 -1.29
N LYS A 161 -26.84 28.73 -1.78
CA LYS A 161 -26.80 28.34 -3.20
C LYS A 161 -27.74 27.19 -3.53
N ILE A 162 -28.01 26.30 -2.59
CA ILE A 162 -28.77 25.07 -2.85
C ILE A 162 -30.12 25.35 -3.51
N LYS A 163 -30.95 26.20 -2.92
CA LYS A 163 -32.32 26.43 -3.43
C LYS A 163 -32.34 27.10 -4.82
N PRO A 164 -31.58 28.20 -5.07
CA PRO A 164 -31.48 28.77 -6.41
C PRO A 164 -30.98 27.78 -7.47
N GLU A 165 -29.91 27.05 -7.17
CA GLU A 165 -29.28 26.13 -8.13
C GLU A 165 -30.15 24.90 -8.43
N ILE A 166 -30.81 24.33 -7.41
CA ILE A 166 -31.79 23.26 -7.62
C ILE A 166 -32.96 23.75 -8.49
N THR A 167 -33.43 24.98 -8.29
CA THR A 167 -34.53 25.55 -9.10
C THR A 167 -34.09 25.73 -10.55
N ALA A 168 -32.84 26.14 -10.78
CA ALA A 168 -32.27 26.23 -12.13
C ALA A 168 -32.11 24.83 -12.76
N ALA A 169 -31.66 23.85 -11.99
CA ALA A 169 -31.52 22.46 -12.42
C ALA A 169 -32.86 21.80 -12.78
N GLU A 170 -33.92 22.08 -12.02
CA GLU A 170 -35.27 21.64 -12.36
C GLU A 170 -35.74 22.20 -13.71
N LYS A 171 -35.45 23.47 -14.03
CA LYS A 171 -35.80 24.05 -15.34
C LYS A 171 -35.00 23.43 -16.47
N PHE A 172 -33.73 23.12 -16.20
CA PHE A 172 -32.84 22.50 -17.17
C PHE A 172 -33.20 21.03 -17.44
N GLU A 173 -33.68 20.31 -16.41
CA GLU A 173 -34.07 18.90 -16.48
C GLU A 173 -35.44 18.68 -15.84
N PRO A 174 -36.52 19.07 -16.52
CA PRO A 174 -37.87 19.08 -15.94
C PRO A 174 -38.37 17.69 -15.55
N GLN A 175 -37.84 16.63 -16.17
CA GLN A 175 -38.25 15.24 -15.92
C GLN A 175 -37.39 14.50 -14.89
N ASN A 176 -36.34 15.12 -14.34
CA ASN A 176 -35.50 14.49 -13.32
C ASN A 176 -36.03 14.81 -11.91
N ALA A 177 -36.50 13.79 -11.19
CA ALA A 177 -37.06 13.84 -9.84
C ALA A 177 -36.05 14.23 -8.76
N ARG A 178 -34.75 14.03 -9.03
CA ARG A 178 -33.66 14.25 -8.08
C ARG A 178 -33.74 15.61 -7.39
N TYR A 179 -33.89 16.67 -8.17
CA TYR A 179 -33.82 18.05 -7.70
C TYR A 179 -34.92 18.35 -6.67
N ASN A 180 -36.14 17.90 -6.93
CA ASN A 180 -37.26 18.07 -6.01
C ASN A 180 -37.11 17.20 -4.77
N TYR A 181 -36.63 15.96 -4.90
CA TYR A 181 -36.38 15.11 -3.74
C TYR A 181 -35.33 15.69 -2.80
N ILE A 182 -34.23 16.21 -3.34
CA ILE A 182 -33.20 16.85 -2.51
C ILE A 182 -33.78 18.07 -1.80
N LEU A 183 -34.47 18.96 -2.51
CA LEU A 183 -35.07 20.15 -1.91
C LEU A 183 -36.12 19.79 -0.86
N ALA A 184 -36.98 18.81 -1.14
CA ALA A 184 -37.95 18.29 -0.19
C ALA A 184 -37.25 17.77 1.07
N GLY A 185 -36.24 16.91 0.93
CA GLY A 185 -35.51 16.36 2.07
C GLY A 185 -34.85 17.45 2.93
N ILE A 186 -34.27 18.47 2.30
CA ILE A 186 -33.68 19.62 3.02
C ILE A 186 -34.76 20.40 3.77
N ILE A 187 -35.88 20.73 3.13
CA ILE A 187 -36.98 21.46 3.78
C ILE A 187 -37.54 20.65 4.95
N LEU A 188 -37.74 19.35 4.78
CA LEU A 188 -38.22 18.45 5.82
C LEU A 188 -37.20 18.35 6.98
N ASP A 189 -35.89 18.35 6.70
CA ASP A 189 -34.83 18.34 7.73
C ASP A 189 -34.70 19.65 8.49
N GLU A 190 -35.02 20.79 7.86
CA GLU A 190 -35.07 22.09 8.54
C GLU A 190 -36.30 22.28 9.43
N THR A 191 -37.38 21.54 9.16
CA THR A 191 -38.69 21.75 9.78
C THR A 191 -39.08 20.64 10.73
N SER A 192 -38.32 19.54 10.77
CA SER A 192 -38.62 18.43 11.67
C SER A 192 -37.40 17.62 12.10
N LYS A 193 -37.54 16.98 13.26
CA LYS A 193 -36.55 16.11 13.87
C LYS A 193 -37.14 14.73 14.13
N LEU A 194 -36.30 13.72 14.01
CA LEU A 194 -36.60 12.35 14.43
C LEU A 194 -35.84 12.09 15.74
N GLU A 195 -36.55 11.83 16.83
CA GLU A 195 -35.96 11.50 18.13
C GLU A 195 -36.34 10.07 18.57
N ASP A 196 -35.46 9.41 19.33
CA ASP A 196 -35.79 8.16 20.02
C ASP A 196 -36.83 8.43 21.11
N GLU A 197 -37.94 7.70 21.10
CA GLU A 197 -39.07 7.90 22.00
C GLU A 197 -38.65 7.78 23.47
N LYS A 198 -37.77 6.81 23.80
CA LYS A 198 -37.28 6.63 25.17
C LYS A 198 -36.43 7.81 25.63
N SER A 199 -35.54 8.30 24.77
CA SER A 199 -34.71 9.49 25.03
C SER A 199 -35.59 10.72 25.25
N TRP A 200 -36.57 10.95 24.38
CA TRP A 200 -37.51 12.06 24.50
C TRP A 200 -38.36 11.97 25.78
N LYS A 201 -38.92 10.78 26.10
CA LYS A 201 -39.67 10.53 27.35
C LYS A 201 -38.81 10.81 28.59
N ARG A 202 -37.52 10.46 28.56
CA ARG A 202 -36.60 10.76 29.68
C ARG A 202 -36.36 12.26 29.85
N LYS A 203 -36.17 13.01 28.75
CA LYS A 203 -35.99 14.47 28.80
C LYS A 203 -37.25 15.18 29.33
N ASN A 204 -38.44 14.66 29.03
CA ASN A 204 -39.72 15.29 29.34
C ASN A 204 -40.47 14.70 30.56
N LYS A 205 -39.79 13.87 31.37
CA LYS A 205 -40.37 13.10 32.48
C LYS A 205 -41.00 13.94 33.62
N LYS A 206 -40.70 15.24 33.70
CA LYS A 206 -41.20 16.15 34.76
C LYS A 206 -42.59 16.74 34.50
N ASN A 207 -43.25 16.45 33.37
CA ASN A 207 -44.58 16.98 33.04
C ASN A 207 -45.58 15.84 32.70
N PRO A 208 -46.13 15.13 33.70
CA PRO A 208 -46.78 13.82 33.50
C PRO A 208 -48.19 13.84 32.89
N ALA A 209 -48.84 15.00 32.78
CA ALA A 209 -50.28 15.08 32.50
C ALA A 209 -50.70 14.79 31.03
N ASN A 210 -49.75 14.65 30.09
CA ASN A 210 -50.04 14.55 28.65
C ASN A 210 -49.65 13.19 28.01
N LEU A 211 -49.29 12.17 28.80
CA LEU A 211 -48.62 10.96 28.30
C LEU A 211 -49.56 9.81 27.85
N LYS A 212 -50.67 10.12 27.17
CA LYS A 212 -51.38 9.15 26.32
C LYS A 212 -51.09 9.49 24.86
N PHE A 213 -50.19 8.73 24.26
CA PHE A 213 -49.72 8.96 22.89
C PHE A 213 -50.78 8.52 21.87
N LYS A 214 -51.15 9.45 20.97
CA LYS A 214 -51.57 9.12 19.61
C LYS A 214 -51.26 10.26 18.64
N PHE A 215 -51.67 11.50 18.94
CA PHE A 215 -51.16 12.74 18.32
C PHE A 215 -51.37 13.88 19.31
N LEU A 216 -50.34 14.69 19.58
CA LEU A 216 -50.48 15.89 20.41
C LEU A 216 -50.40 17.12 19.51
N GLU A 217 -51.47 17.92 19.52
CA GLU A 217 -51.45 19.29 19.01
C GLU A 217 -51.01 20.24 20.14
N PRO A 218 -50.28 21.32 19.81
CA PRO A 218 -49.69 22.20 20.81
C PRO A 218 -50.76 23.01 21.55
N ARG A 219 -50.55 23.18 22.86
CA ARG A 219 -51.28 24.14 23.69
C ARG A 219 -50.77 25.55 23.37
N ASN A 220 -51.71 26.46 23.17
CA ASN A 220 -51.63 27.92 23.14
C ASN A 220 -50.23 28.58 23.26
N ASP A 221 -49.97 29.44 22.28
CA ASP A 221 -48.91 30.46 22.14
C ASP A 221 -47.57 30.03 21.48
N LYS A 222 -47.45 30.44 20.21
CA LYS A 222 -46.23 30.71 19.42
C LYS A 222 -45.19 29.59 19.24
N SER A 223 -45.65 28.48 18.68
CA SER A 223 -44.97 27.66 17.63
C SER A 223 -45.73 26.34 17.55
N GLU A 224 -46.39 26.04 16.44
CA GLU A 224 -47.19 24.83 16.32
C GLU A 224 -46.30 23.57 16.19
N ILE A 225 -45.86 23.00 17.31
CA ILE A 225 -45.11 21.74 17.31
C ILE A 225 -46.08 20.56 17.21
N LEU A 226 -45.98 19.76 16.14
CA LEU A 226 -46.71 18.51 15.98
C LEU A 226 -45.80 17.32 16.30
N ILE A 227 -46.24 16.47 17.22
CA ILE A 227 -45.52 15.24 17.59
C ILE A 227 -46.32 14.04 17.10
N ILE A 228 -45.70 13.29 16.18
CA ILE A 228 -46.23 12.06 15.60
C ILE A 228 -45.38 10.90 16.10
N GLU A 229 -46.03 9.89 16.67
CA GLU A 229 -45.36 8.63 16.97
C GLU A 229 -45.01 7.97 15.64
N ASP A 230 -43.74 7.64 15.41
CA ASP A 230 -43.35 7.01 14.15
C ASP A 230 -43.92 5.58 14.12
N ILE A 231 -44.95 5.41 13.31
CA ILE A 231 -45.58 4.10 13.05
C ILE A 231 -44.63 3.23 12.20
N SER A 232 -43.55 3.79 11.66
CA SER A 232 -42.52 3.03 10.97
C SER A 232 -41.78 2.13 11.96
N LYS A 233 -41.92 0.80 11.82
CA LYS A 233 -41.21 -0.17 12.67
C LYS A 233 -39.71 0.16 12.68
N PRO A 234 -39.12 0.40 13.86
CA PRO A 234 -37.77 0.91 13.93
C PRO A 234 -36.71 -0.14 13.62
N ARG A 235 -35.61 0.30 13.01
CA ARG A 235 -34.33 -0.42 13.10
C ARG A 235 -33.99 -0.63 14.58
N TYR A 236 -33.75 -1.88 14.98
CA TYR A 236 -33.30 -2.27 16.33
C TYR A 236 -34.31 -2.08 17.49
N GLY A 237 -35.63 -2.03 17.23
CA GLY A 237 -36.64 -2.10 18.30
C GLY A 237 -36.77 -0.84 19.17
N LYS A 238 -36.36 0.32 18.66
CA LYS A 238 -36.49 1.63 19.33
C LYS A 238 -37.53 2.50 18.64
N SER A 239 -38.72 2.68 19.21
CA SER A 239 -39.74 3.61 18.68
C SER A 239 -39.14 5.00 18.48
N GLU A 240 -39.37 5.59 17.30
CA GLU A 240 -38.96 6.96 16.99
C GLU A 240 -40.19 7.86 17.02
N ILE A 241 -39.98 9.16 17.20
CA ILE A 241 -41.02 10.18 17.13
C ILE A 241 -40.60 11.24 16.13
N LEU A 242 -41.55 11.66 15.30
CA LEU A 242 -41.40 12.78 14.39
C LEU A 242 -41.93 14.05 15.07
N ILE A 243 -41.03 15.01 15.27
CA ILE A 243 -41.34 16.32 15.84
C ILE A 243 -41.27 17.34 14.70
N ILE A 244 -42.39 17.93 14.33
CA ILE A 244 -42.48 18.97 13.31
C ILE A 244 -42.57 20.32 14.02
N GLU A 245 -41.62 21.19 13.76
CA GLU A 245 -41.48 22.50 14.42
C GLU A 245 -42.16 23.64 13.63
N ASP A 246 -42.38 23.43 12.33
CA ASP A 246 -43.04 24.37 11.41
C ASP A 246 -43.87 23.58 10.39
N ILE A 247 -45.16 23.37 10.69
CA ILE A 247 -46.08 22.56 9.88
C ILE A 247 -46.25 23.15 8.46
N PRO A 248 -46.55 24.46 8.28
CA PRO A 248 -46.70 25.02 6.94
C PRO A 248 -45.47 24.84 6.05
N LYS A 249 -44.27 25.03 6.59
CA LYS A 249 -43.03 24.82 5.84
C LYS A 249 -42.75 23.33 5.63
N PHE A 250 -43.12 22.46 6.57
CA PHE A 250 -43.03 21.00 6.38
C PHE A 250 -43.93 20.53 5.23
N GLU A 251 -45.18 21.00 5.17
CA GLU A 251 -46.11 20.71 4.07
C GLU A 251 -45.61 21.26 2.72
N LEU A 252 -44.87 22.37 2.70
CA LEU A 252 -44.18 22.84 1.49
C LEU A 252 -43.13 21.83 1.02
N GLY A 253 -42.38 21.23 1.94
CA GLY A 253 -41.44 20.15 1.64
C GLY A 253 -42.14 18.92 1.05
N LEU A 254 -43.31 18.55 1.57
CA LEU A 254 -44.11 17.45 1.01
C LEU A 254 -44.68 17.76 -0.37
N LYS A 255 -45.13 18.99 -0.61
CA LYS A 255 -45.55 19.44 -1.95
C LYS A 255 -44.40 19.35 -2.95
N GLU A 256 -43.20 19.74 -2.52
CA GLU A 256 -41.99 19.62 -3.34
C GLU A 256 -41.67 18.15 -3.64
N PHE A 257 -41.78 17.27 -2.64
CA PHE A 257 -41.64 15.83 -2.84
C PHE A 257 -42.62 15.30 -3.90
N LEU A 258 -43.90 15.68 -3.79
CA LEU A 258 -44.94 15.25 -4.74
C LEU A 258 -44.69 15.75 -6.17
N LYS A 259 -44.07 16.93 -6.35
CA LYS A 259 -43.61 17.36 -7.68
C LYS A 259 -42.58 16.38 -8.25
N GLY A 260 -41.59 15.99 -7.45
CA GLY A 260 -40.59 15.00 -7.84
C GLY A 260 -41.20 13.64 -8.18
N ALA A 261 -42.18 13.19 -7.38
CA ALA A 261 -42.89 11.94 -7.62
C ALA A 261 -43.69 11.92 -8.93
N ARG A 262 -44.08 13.07 -9.47
CA ARG A 262 -44.77 13.17 -10.77
C ARG A 262 -43.83 13.18 -11.98
N LYS A 263 -42.51 13.24 -11.75
CA LYS A 263 -41.50 13.24 -12.82
C LYS A 263 -41.20 11.83 -13.32
N GLU A 264 -40.52 11.72 -14.45
CA GLU A 264 -40.32 10.45 -15.14
C GLU A 264 -39.25 9.57 -14.47
N TYR A 265 -38.08 10.15 -14.14
CA TYR A 265 -36.93 9.38 -13.67
C TYR A 265 -36.17 10.08 -12.54
N TYR A 266 -35.28 9.35 -11.86
CA TYR A 266 -34.32 9.88 -10.89
C TYR A 266 -32.90 9.57 -11.35
N ASN A 267 -32.06 10.58 -11.59
CA ASN A 267 -30.64 10.35 -11.87
C ASN A 267 -29.74 11.39 -11.18
N ALA A 268 -28.72 10.90 -10.45
CA ALA A 268 -27.70 11.70 -9.76
C ALA A 268 -26.40 11.90 -10.54
N TYR A 269 -26.25 11.25 -11.69
CA TYR A 269 -25.09 11.32 -12.59
C TYR A 269 -23.75 10.92 -11.96
N GLY A 270 -23.76 10.27 -10.78
CA GLY A 270 -22.55 9.90 -10.06
C GLY A 270 -21.70 8.89 -10.83
N LYS A 271 -22.34 7.90 -11.46
CA LYS A 271 -21.66 6.90 -12.28
C LYS A 271 -21.04 7.52 -13.52
N GLU A 272 -21.81 8.30 -14.25
CA GLU A 272 -21.41 8.93 -15.50
C GLU A 272 -20.25 9.90 -15.26
N MET A 273 -20.30 10.65 -14.15
CA MET A 273 -19.20 11.52 -13.75
C MET A 273 -17.93 10.71 -13.41
N LEU A 274 -18.06 9.62 -12.65
CA LEU A 274 -16.94 8.73 -12.34
C LEU A 274 -16.34 8.12 -13.62
N GLU A 275 -17.15 7.69 -14.57
CA GLU A 275 -16.69 7.17 -15.86
C GLU A 275 -15.91 8.23 -16.65
N LEU A 276 -16.38 9.48 -16.68
CA LEU A 276 -15.67 10.60 -17.31
C LEU A 276 -14.34 10.90 -16.61
N GLU A 277 -14.26 10.76 -15.28
CA GLU A 277 -13.02 10.94 -14.52
C GLU A 277 -12.02 9.83 -14.82
N LEU A 278 -12.45 8.57 -14.78
CA LEU A 278 -11.60 7.41 -15.01
C LEU A 278 -11.11 7.30 -16.47
N LYS A 279 -11.88 7.82 -17.44
CA LYS A 279 -11.48 7.93 -18.86
C LYS A 279 -10.35 8.93 -19.10
N LYS A 280 -10.16 9.92 -18.22
CA LYS A 280 -9.04 10.88 -18.31
C LYS A 280 -7.71 10.26 -17.87
N LEU A 281 -7.75 9.16 -17.12
CA LEU A 281 -6.55 8.51 -16.60
C LEU A 281 -5.94 7.58 -17.66
N PRO A 282 -4.60 7.61 -17.84
CA PRO A 282 -3.93 6.66 -18.72
C PRO A 282 -4.13 5.22 -18.22
N PRO A 283 -4.02 4.20 -19.10
CA PRO A 283 -4.12 2.80 -18.69
C PRO A 283 -3.20 2.49 -17.50
N ALA A 284 -3.71 1.78 -16.51
CA ALA A 284 -2.95 1.43 -15.32
C ALA A 284 -1.73 0.58 -15.69
N LYS A 285 -0.53 1.01 -15.26
CA LYS A 285 0.74 0.31 -15.46
C LYS A 285 1.30 -0.19 -14.13
N HIS A 286 1.08 0.54 -13.06
CA HIS A 286 1.58 0.21 -11.73
C HIS A 286 0.44 0.04 -10.72
N TYR A 287 0.73 -0.56 -9.58
CA TYR A 287 -0.25 -0.73 -8.51
C TYR A 287 -0.79 0.61 -8.01
N GLU A 288 0.06 1.65 -7.97
CA GLU A 288 -0.36 3.00 -7.58
C GLU A 288 -1.47 3.54 -8.50
N ASP A 289 -1.46 3.18 -9.78
CA ASP A 289 -2.52 3.57 -10.72
C ASP A 289 -3.85 2.88 -10.40
N ILE A 290 -3.79 1.62 -9.92
CA ILE A 290 -4.98 0.87 -9.47
C ILE A 290 -5.54 1.52 -8.20
N LEU A 291 -4.68 1.79 -7.22
CA LEU A 291 -5.07 2.46 -5.98
C LEU A 291 -5.70 3.83 -6.26
N LEU A 292 -5.11 4.60 -7.18
CA LEU A 292 -5.65 5.90 -7.58
C LEU A 292 -7.07 5.78 -8.13
N ARG A 293 -7.32 4.81 -9.04
CA ARG A 293 -8.64 4.56 -9.60
C ARG A 293 -9.66 4.15 -8.54
N ILE A 294 -9.28 3.25 -7.63
CA ILE A 294 -10.12 2.84 -6.50
C ILE A 294 -10.41 4.03 -5.59
N SER A 295 -9.41 4.87 -5.31
CA SER A 295 -9.57 6.06 -4.47
C SER A 295 -10.51 7.09 -5.09
N ILE A 296 -10.40 7.33 -6.41
CA ILE A 296 -11.34 8.20 -7.15
C ILE A 296 -12.75 7.62 -7.10
N ALA A 297 -12.89 6.32 -7.32
CA ALA A 297 -14.17 5.64 -7.24
C ALA A 297 -14.78 5.79 -5.84
N ALA A 298 -14.05 5.41 -4.78
CA ALA A 298 -14.49 5.53 -3.39
C ALA A 298 -14.76 6.98 -2.93
N GLY A 299 -14.12 7.96 -3.56
CA GLY A 299 -14.37 9.39 -3.35
C GLY A 299 -15.66 9.92 -4.00
N SER A 300 -16.39 9.08 -4.74
CA SER A 300 -17.67 9.45 -5.36
C SER A 300 -18.67 9.83 -4.28
N LEU A 301 -19.13 11.08 -4.34
CA LEU A 301 -20.05 11.64 -3.36
C LEU A 301 -21.46 11.08 -3.53
N LEU A 302 -22.08 10.64 -2.42
CA LEU A 302 -23.47 10.17 -2.37
C LEU A 302 -24.33 10.97 -1.35
N PRO A 303 -24.29 12.32 -1.34
CA PRO A 303 -24.97 13.14 -0.34
C PRO A 303 -26.50 13.03 -0.42
N ASP A 304 -27.04 12.69 -1.59
CA ASP A 304 -28.47 12.53 -1.87
C ASP A 304 -29.13 11.41 -1.04
N LEU A 305 -28.34 10.42 -0.61
CA LEU A 305 -28.86 9.26 0.13
C LEU A 305 -29.47 9.62 1.49
N SER A 306 -28.94 10.65 2.15
CA SER A 306 -29.46 11.09 3.44
C SER A 306 -30.83 11.78 3.30
N PRO A 307 -30.99 12.82 2.45
CA PRO A 307 -32.30 13.40 2.14
C PRO A 307 -33.34 12.35 1.73
N ILE A 308 -33.02 11.43 0.82
CA ILE A 308 -33.95 10.40 0.34
C ILE A 308 -34.42 9.49 1.49
N ARG A 309 -33.49 9.05 2.35
CA ARG A 309 -33.84 8.22 3.50
C ARG A 309 -34.70 8.98 4.52
N ASN A 310 -34.43 10.26 4.73
CA ASN A 310 -35.18 11.11 5.66
C ASN A 310 -36.59 11.39 5.16
N ILE A 311 -36.77 11.68 3.87
CA ILE A 311 -38.09 11.81 3.22
C ILE A 311 -38.92 10.56 3.50
N ASN A 312 -38.39 9.37 3.23
CA ASN A 312 -39.10 8.11 3.43
C ASN A 312 -39.61 7.95 4.87
N ARG A 313 -38.79 8.29 5.88
CA ARG A 313 -39.19 8.16 7.29
C ARG A 313 -40.29 9.16 7.63
N LYS A 314 -40.06 10.44 7.35
CA LYS A 314 -40.96 11.54 7.70
C LYS A 314 -42.31 11.48 6.99
N LEU A 315 -42.29 11.13 5.70
CA LEU A 315 -43.49 11.05 4.88
C LEU A 315 -44.43 9.94 5.35
N VAL A 316 -43.90 8.74 5.63
CA VAL A 316 -44.74 7.61 6.05
C VAL A 316 -45.40 7.89 7.39
N SER A 317 -44.70 8.49 8.35
CA SER A 317 -45.29 8.88 9.64
C SER A 317 -46.36 9.96 9.45
N TYR A 318 -46.11 10.99 8.62
CA TYR A 318 -47.08 12.06 8.37
C TYR A 318 -48.32 11.57 7.61
N ALA A 319 -48.17 10.66 6.65
CA ALA A 319 -49.31 10.05 5.96
C ALA A 319 -50.20 9.26 6.93
N GLY A 320 -49.61 8.56 7.91
CA GLY A 320 -50.34 7.91 8.99
C GLY A 320 -51.14 8.91 9.85
N TYR A 321 -50.52 10.04 10.20
CA TYR A 321 -51.21 11.15 10.88
C TYR A 321 -52.42 11.67 10.11
N LEU A 322 -52.24 11.95 8.81
CA LEU A 322 -53.32 12.43 7.95
C LEU A 322 -54.47 11.41 7.86
N ALA A 323 -54.16 10.13 7.74
CA ALA A 323 -55.15 9.05 7.72
C ALA A 323 -55.97 9.00 9.02
N GLU A 324 -55.32 9.11 10.18
CA GLU A 324 -56.03 9.13 11.48
C GLU A 324 -56.87 10.39 11.69
N LYS A 325 -56.50 11.51 11.06
CA LYS A 325 -57.27 12.76 11.05
C LYS A 325 -58.38 12.80 9.99
N GLY A 326 -58.56 11.72 9.23
CA GLY A 326 -59.57 11.65 8.16
C GLY A 326 -59.23 12.45 6.89
N ARG A 327 -57.99 12.99 6.78
CA ARG A 327 -57.46 13.65 5.57
C ARG A 327 -57.02 12.61 4.53
N ASN A 328 -57.93 11.72 4.17
CA ASN A 328 -57.62 10.49 3.43
C ASN A 328 -57.04 10.76 2.03
N LYS A 329 -57.56 11.76 1.31
CA LYS A 329 -57.06 12.10 -0.04
C LYS A 329 -55.58 12.49 -0.03
N GLU A 330 -55.20 13.32 0.94
CA GLU A 330 -53.83 13.79 1.09
C GLU A 330 -52.89 12.67 1.56
N ALA A 331 -53.37 11.81 2.47
CA ALA A 331 -52.64 10.62 2.87
C ALA A 331 -52.38 9.69 1.67
N ILE A 332 -53.39 9.41 0.85
CA ILE A 332 -53.26 8.58 -0.36
C ILE A 332 -52.26 9.20 -1.34
N GLU A 333 -52.33 10.51 -1.58
CA GLU A 333 -51.41 11.20 -2.50
C GLU A 333 -49.94 11.05 -2.06
N LEU A 334 -49.66 11.20 -0.75
CA LEU A 334 -48.31 10.99 -0.22
C LEU A 334 -47.84 9.54 -0.37
N LEU A 335 -48.71 8.57 -0.08
CA LEU A 335 -48.36 7.14 -0.20
C LEU A 335 -48.16 6.74 -1.67
N ASP A 336 -48.91 7.31 -2.60
CA ASP A 336 -48.76 7.10 -4.04
C ASP A 336 -47.43 7.70 -4.52
N GLY A 337 -47.09 8.90 -4.02
CA GLY A 337 -45.80 9.52 -4.27
C GLY A 337 -44.63 8.68 -3.74
N TRP A 338 -44.75 8.13 -2.53
CA TRP A 338 -43.77 7.20 -1.97
C TRP A 338 -43.58 5.96 -2.85
N ASN A 339 -44.68 5.37 -3.32
CA ASN A 339 -44.64 4.21 -4.20
C ASN A 339 -43.96 4.56 -5.53
N THR A 340 -44.19 5.76 -6.06
CA THR A 340 -43.56 6.23 -7.30
C THR A 340 -42.05 6.44 -7.12
N MET A 341 -41.62 7.07 -6.03
CA MET A 341 -40.20 7.19 -5.69
C MET A 341 -39.51 5.82 -5.64
N LEU A 342 -40.16 4.81 -5.06
CA LEU A 342 -39.63 3.45 -4.99
C LEU A 342 -39.38 2.83 -6.38
N HIS A 343 -40.15 3.24 -7.40
CA HIS A 343 -39.98 2.79 -8.79
C HIS A 343 -38.95 3.59 -9.58
N GLN A 344 -38.76 4.88 -9.27
CA GLN A 344 -37.79 5.74 -9.96
C GLN A 344 -36.34 5.48 -9.52
N LEU A 345 -36.12 5.17 -8.25
CA LEU A 345 -34.78 5.03 -7.68
C LEU A 345 -33.91 3.91 -8.30
N PRO A 346 -34.40 2.69 -8.57
CA PRO A 346 -33.52 1.56 -8.93
C PRO A 346 -32.75 1.74 -10.24
N GLU A 347 -33.30 2.47 -11.22
CA GLU A 347 -32.84 2.50 -12.61
C GLU A 347 -31.41 3.03 -12.78
N HIS A 348 -31.04 4.06 -12.02
CA HIS A 348 -29.74 4.74 -12.14
C HIS A 348 -28.80 4.50 -10.94
N GLN A 349 -29.15 3.59 -10.04
CA GLN A 349 -28.29 3.22 -8.90
C GLN A 349 -27.22 2.21 -9.33
N TRP A 350 -26.00 2.45 -8.90
CA TRP A 350 -24.79 1.74 -9.36
C TRP A 350 -23.87 1.29 -8.22
N THR A 351 -24.16 1.73 -6.99
CA THR A 351 -23.43 1.33 -5.77
C THR A 351 -24.27 0.41 -4.90
N LEU A 352 -23.62 -0.42 -4.09
CA LEU A 352 -24.31 -1.24 -3.09
C LEU A 352 -24.98 -0.37 -2.02
N ILE A 353 -24.36 0.75 -1.64
CA ILE A 353 -24.90 1.64 -0.60
C ILE A 353 -26.27 2.21 -1.02
N GLU A 354 -26.42 2.60 -2.28
CA GLU A 354 -27.72 3.00 -2.84
C GLU A 354 -28.77 1.89 -2.73
N LYS A 355 -28.40 0.63 -3.01
CA LYS A 355 -29.30 -0.52 -2.85
C LYS A 355 -29.71 -0.76 -1.41
N LEU A 356 -28.78 -0.59 -0.46
CA LEU A 356 -29.09 -0.68 0.97
C LEU A 356 -30.05 0.43 1.43
N VAL A 357 -29.99 1.63 0.83
CA VAL A 357 -30.97 2.70 1.06
C VAL A 357 -32.32 2.31 0.47
N LEU A 358 -32.37 1.80 -0.76
CA LEU A 358 -33.60 1.33 -1.39
C LEU A 358 -34.30 0.23 -0.55
N PHE A 359 -33.54 -0.73 -0.01
CA PHE A 359 -34.07 -1.73 0.91
C PHE A 359 -34.64 -1.11 2.18
N ALA A 360 -33.99 -0.07 2.72
CA ALA A 360 -34.52 0.65 3.88
C ALA A 360 -35.85 1.35 3.56
N ILE A 361 -36.00 1.94 2.37
CA ILE A 361 -37.25 2.54 1.92
C ILE A 361 -38.32 1.44 1.79
N ALA A 362 -38.07 0.39 1.01
CA ALA A 362 -39.01 -0.71 0.79
C ALA A 362 -39.47 -1.41 2.07
N SER A 363 -38.63 -1.43 3.12
CA SER A 363 -38.98 -2.02 4.42
C SER A 363 -40.14 -1.30 5.13
N ASN A 364 -40.39 -0.03 4.82
CA ASN A 364 -41.57 0.70 5.29
C ASN A 364 -42.87 0.34 4.56
N GLY A 365 -42.77 -0.43 3.47
CA GLY A 365 -43.91 -0.82 2.65
C GLY A 365 -44.98 -1.58 3.43
N LYS A 366 -44.62 -2.32 4.50
CA LYS A 366 -45.62 -2.94 5.38
C LYS A 366 -46.57 -1.92 6.03
N ASN A 367 -46.03 -0.79 6.52
CA ASN A 367 -46.83 0.24 7.17
C ASN A 367 -47.65 1.02 6.12
N VAL A 368 -47.03 1.30 4.96
CA VAL A 368 -47.72 1.89 3.80
C VAL A 368 -48.91 1.03 3.36
N ALA A 369 -48.74 -0.30 3.29
CA ALA A 369 -49.82 -1.21 2.95
C ALA A 369 -50.94 -1.21 4.00
N GLU A 370 -50.61 -1.13 5.29
CA GLU A 370 -51.61 -1.00 6.35
C GLU A 370 -52.41 0.30 6.22
N PHE A 371 -51.76 1.42 5.90
CA PHE A 371 -52.45 2.68 5.65
C PHE A 371 -53.36 2.60 4.43
N TYR A 372 -52.91 2.03 3.32
CA TYR A 372 -53.79 1.80 2.15
C TYR A 372 -55.01 0.94 2.51
N LYS A 373 -54.87 -0.11 3.32
CA LYS A 373 -56.01 -0.92 3.80
C LYS A 373 -57.01 -0.06 4.57
N LYS A 374 -56.52 0.75 5.53
CA LYS A 374 -57.36 1.67 6.33
C LYS A 374 -58.05 2.74 5.49
N LEU A 375 -57.40 3.16 4.40
CA LEU A 375 -57.87 4.21 3.49
C LEU A 375 -58.79 3.67 2.37
N GLY A 376 -59.11 2.38 2.35
CA GLY A 376 -60.00 1.78 1.35
C GLY A 376 -59.34 1.44 0.01
N GLU A 377 -58.02 1.28 -0.01
CA GLU A 377 -57.21 0.99 -1.21
C GLU A 377 -56.58 -0.42 -1.17
N PRO A 378 -57.37 -1.50 -1.10
CA PRO A 378 -56.86 -2.85 -0.84
C PRO A 378 -55.96 -3.40 -1.95
N LEU A 379 -56.17 -2.97 -3.21
CA LEU A 379 -55.32 -3.37 -4.33
C LEU A 379 -53.91 -2.79 -4.18
N LYS A 380 -53.80 -1.47 -3.94
CA LYS A 380 -52.52 -0.79 -3.71
C LYS A 380 -51.81 -1.36 -2.49
N ALA A 381 -52.56 -1.64 -1.42
CA ALA A 381 -52.03 -2.30 -0.23
C ALA A 381 -51.37 -3.65 -0.58
N LYS A 382 -52.07 -4.50 -1.33
CA LYS A 382 -51.56 -5.82 -1.73
C LYS A 382 -50.32 -5.72 -2.61
N GLN A 383 -50.26 -4.74 -3.51
CA GLN A 383 -49.09 -4.48 -4.37
C GLN A 383 -47.87 -4.06 -3.54
N VAL A 384 -48.04 -3.09 -2.63
CA VAL A 384 -46.94 -2.63 -1.77
C VAL A 384 -46.52 -3.69 -0.77
N GLU A 385 -47.45 -4.47 -0.23
CA GLU A 385 -47.16 -5.60 0.65
C GLU A 385 -46.31 -6.66 -0.08
N PHE A 386 -46.65 -6.98 -1.32
CA PHE A 386 -45.85 -7.86 -2.17
C PHE A 386 -44.43 -7.31 -2.40
N ILE A 387 -44.30 -6.04 -2.80
CA ILE A 387 -42.99 -5.41 -3.03
C ILE A 387 -42.14 -5.44 -1.76
N SER A 388 -42.71 -4.98 -0.64
CA SER A 388 -42.02 -4.92 0.66
C SER A 388 -41.58 -6.30 1.12
N GLN A 389 -42.44 -7.31 1.00
CA GLN A 389 -42.12 -8.68 1.33
C GLN A 389 -41.00 -9.22 0.45
N LYS A 390 -41.12 -9.10 -0.88
CA LYS A 390 -40.14 -9.65 -1.82
C LYS A 390 -38.78 -8.97 -1.72
N ILE A 391 -38.74 -7.64 -1.53
CA ILE A 391 -37.49 -6.92 -1.29
C ILE A 391 -36.88 -7.29 0.06
N THR A 392 -37.69 -7.52 1.11
CA THR A 392 -37.20 -7.97 2.41
C THR A 392 -36.66 -9.41 2.35
N GLU A 393 -37.33 -10.31 1.63
CA GLU A 393 -36.85 -11.66 1.32
C GLU A 393 -35.51 -11.61 0.61
N LEU A 394 -35.41 -10.77 -0.44
CA LEU A 394 -34.17 -10.52 -1.17
C LEU A 394 -33.08 -10.00 -0.24
N GLN A 395 -33.35 -8.96 0.55
CA GLN A 395 -32.38 -8.43 1.51
C GLN A 395 -31.90 -9.52 2.49
N ASN A 396 -32.78 -10.39 2.98
CA ASN A 396 -32.42 -11.46 3.91
C ASN A 396 -31.66 -12.63 3.25
N GLU A 397 -31.79 -12.83 1.93
CA GLU A 397 -30.98 -13.77 1.15
C GLU A 397 -29.49 -13.39 1.19
N TYR A 398 -29.21 -12.08 1.19
CA TYR A 398 -27.87 -11.51 1.11
C TYR A 398 -27.30 -11.04 2.45
N TRP A 399 -28.16 -10.47 3.32
CA TRP A 399 -27.84 -9.91 4.63
C TRP A 399 -28.92 -10.31 5.66
N PRO A 400 -28.87 -11.56 6.16
CA PRO A 400 -29.93 -12.13 6.97
C PRO A 400 -30.04 -11.45 8.33
N ARG A 401 -31.26 -10.96 8.63
CA ARG A 401 -31.60 -10.48 9.97
C ARG A 401 -32.28 -11.54 10.83
N ASP A 402 -32.91 -12.52 10.20
CA ASP A 402 -33.63 -13.63 10.81
C ASP A 402 -32.68 -14.79 11.21
N GLU A 403 -32.85 -15.37 12.39
CA GLU A 403 -32.03 -16.48 12.91
C GLU A 403 -32.02 -17.72 12.00
N LYS A 404 -33.14 -18.01 11.33
CA LYS A 404 -33.22 -19.17 10.43
C LYS A 404 -32.26 -19.01 9.24
N PHE A 405 -32.25 -17.83 8.63
CA PHE A 405 -31.36 -17.51 7.51
C PHE A 405 -29.91 -17.29 7.97
N LYS A 406 -29.70 -16.74 9.18
CA LYS A 406 -28.36 -16.58 9.77
C LYS A 406 -27.60 -17.90 9.80
N ARG A 407 -28.19 -19.04 10.16
CA ARG A 407 -27.42 -20.31 10.26
C ARG A 407 -26.83 -20.78 8.92
N ILE A 408 -27.59 -20.70 7.83
CA ILE A 408 -27.15 -21.16 6.50
C ILE A 408 -26.16 -20.17 5.90
N ILE A 409 -26.50 -18.89 5.94
CA ILE A 409 -25.68 -17.83 5.36
C ILE A 409 -24.41 -17.63 6.15
N THR A 410 -24.42 -17.70 7.49
CA THR A 410 -23.18 -17.58 8.28
C THR A 410 -22.13 -18.61 7.91
N LYS A 411 -22.47 -19.77 7.31
CA LYS A 411 -21.44 -20.70 6.79
C LYS A 411 -20.81 -20.17 5.50
N LYS A 412 -21.63 -19.74 4.54
CA LYS A 412 -21.17 -19.17 3.25
C LYS A 412 -20.46 -17.83 3.46
N GLU A 413 -21.01 -16.97 4.30
CA GLU A 413 -20.45 -15.69 4.70
C GLU A 413 -19.16 -15.90 5.49
N ARG A 414 -19.09 -16.82 6.46
CA ARG A 414 -17.81 -17.19 7.09
C ARG A 414 -16.79 -17.66 6.07
N ASN A 415 -17.19 -18.45 5.07
CA ASN A 415 -16.28 -18.87 4.01
C ASN A 415 -15.84 -17.69 3.12
N ASN A 416 -16.74 -16.79 2.73
CA ASN A 416 -16.41 -15.60 1.95
C ASN A 416 -15.52 -14.63 2.75
N THR A 417 -15.87 -14.34 4.00
CA THR A 417 -15.06 -13.53 4.92
C THR A 417 -13.70 -14.17 5.11
N TYR A 418 -13.64 -15.50 5.33
CA TYR A 418 -12.38 -16.23 5.40
C TYR A 418 -11.57 -16.09 4.10
N LEU A 419 -12.18 -16.28 2.93
CA LEU A 419 -11.50 -16.11 1.63
C LEU A 419 -11.07 -14.66 1.39
N ALA A 420 -11.86 -13.68 1.77
CA ALA A 420 -11.52 -12.26 1.66
C ALA A 420 -10.34 -11.91 2.59
N GLU A 421 -10.45 -12.22 3.87
CA GLU A 421 -9.43 -11.88 4.87
C GLU A 421 -8.12 -12.66 4.65
N ASN A 422 -8.22 -13.94 4.30
CA ASN A 422 -7.07 -14.83 4.26
C ASN A 422 -6.55 -15.12 2.86
N HIS A 423 -7.32 -14.92 1.80
CA HIS A 423 -6.92 -15.29 0.44
C HIS A 423 -7.06 -14.17 -0.58
N SER A 424 -7.50 -12.97 -0.20
CA SER A 424 -7.47 -11.81 -1.10
C SER A 424 -6.28 -10.89 -0.84
N GLY A 425 -6.17 -9.81 -1.60
CA GLY A 425 -5.24 -8.73 -1.29
C GLY A 425 -5.74 -7.85 -0.13
N ILE A 426 -4.93 -6.89 0.31
CA ILE A 426 -5.19 -5.97 1.42
C ILE A 426 -6.56 -5.29 1.24
N LEU A 427 -6.79 -4.68 0.08
CA LEU A 427 -8.06 -4.02 -0.22
C LEU A 427 -9.23 -5.00 -0.33
N GLY A 428 -8.99 -6.21 -0.83
CA GLY A 428 -10.02 -7.25 -0.91
C GLY A 428 -10.50 -7.65 0.49
N GLY A 429 -9.57 -7.82 1.44
CA GLY A 429 -9.89 -8.15 2.83
C GLY A 429 -10.67 -7.05 3.54
N MET A 430 -10.49 -5.79 3.15
CA MET A 430 -11.23 -4.65 3.69
C MET A 430 -12.62 -4.49 3.08
N LEU A 431 -12.75 -4.66 1.75
CA LEU A 431 -13.95 -4.27 1.00
C LEU A 431 -14.93 -5.43 0.78
N LEU A 432 -14.42 -6.64 0.52
CA LEU A 432 -15.27 -7.77 0.14
C LEU A 432 -16.17 -8.30 1.26
N PRO A 433 -15.80 -8.26 2.56
CA PRO A 433 -16.70 -8.70 3.63
C PRO A 433 -18.03 -7.92 3.66
N ALA A 434 -18.02 -6.65 3.23
CA ALA A 434 -19.23 -5.82 3.19
C ALA A 434 -20.28 -6.31 2.16
N LEU A 435 -19.88 -7.13 1.18
CA LEU A 435 -20.74 -7.63 0.11
C LEU A 435 -21.65 -8.80 0.58
N GLY A 436 -21.46 -9.31 1.80
CA GLY A 436 -22.30 -10.36 2.39
C GLY A 436 -22.22 -11.70 1.65
N SER A 437 -23.32 -12.45 1.66
CA SER A 437 -23.41 -13.78 1.01
C SER A 437 -23.66 -13.73 -0.51
N GLY A 438 -23.78 -12.53 -1.07
CA GLY A 438 -24.27 -12.32 -2.44
C GLY A 438 -23.32 -12.62 -3.55
N ILE A 439 -22.06 -12.76 -3.19
CA ILE A 439 -21.00 -13.12 -4.11
C ILE A 439 -20.46 -14.47 -3.67
N THR A 440 -20.04 -15.28 -4.62
CA THR A 440 -19.20 -16.45 -4.34
C THR A 440 -17.79 -16.03 -4.69
N LEU A 441 -16.94 -15.90 -3.67
CA LEU A 441 -15.54 -15.60 -3.89
C LEU A 441 -14.81 -16.86 -4.34
N ASN A 442 -13.95 -16.71 -5.34
CA ASN A 442 -13.06 -17.77 -5.78
C ASN A 442 -11.61 -17.40 -5.49
N LYS A 443 -10.84 -18.36 -4.99
CA LYS A 443 -9.42 -18.18 -4.62
C LYS A 443 -8.56 -17.77 -5.82
N GLU A 444 -8.86 -18.29 -7.01
CA GLU A 444 -8.12 -17.92 -8.23
C GLU A 444 -8.44 -16.50 -8.70
N GLU A 445 -9.70 -16.06 -8.60
CA GLU A 445 -10.08 -14.69 -8.99
C GLU A 445 -9.46 -13.64 -8.05
N LEU A 446 -9.19 -14.00 -6.79
CA LEU A 446 -8.55 -13.15 -5.78
C LEU A 446 -7.01 -13.13 -5.89
N ALA A 447 -6.42 -14.04 -6.66
CA ALA A 447 -4.98 -14.19 -6.78
C ALA A 447 -4.24 -12.96 -7.33
N PRO A 448 -4.75 -12.25 -8.36
CA PRO A 448 -4.00 -11.13 -8.94
C PRO A 448 -3.73 -9.99 -7.96
N MET A 449 -4.71 -9.67 -7.09
CA MET A 449 -4.54 -8.56 -6.14
C MET A 449 -3.53 -8.92 -5.06
N ARG A 450 -3.61 -10.16 -4.58
CA ARG A 450 -2.67 -10.74 -3.62
C ARG A 450 -1.25 -10.80 -4.19
N GLU A 451 -1.09 -11.18 -5.46
CA GLU A 451 0.20 -11.20 -6.14
C GLU A 451 0.81 -9.80 -6.25
N LEU A 452 0.00 -8.77 -6.54
CA LEU A 452 0.45 -7.38 -6.54
C LEU A 452 0.90 -6.94 -5.15
N ASP A 453 0.16 -7.27 -4.09
CA ASP A 453 0.55 -6.92 -2.72
C ASP A 453 1.92 -7.53 -2.35
N TYR A 454 2.15 -8.81 -2.69
CA TYR A 454 3.46 -9.44 -2.49
C TYR A 454 4.56 -8.77 -3.32
N LEU A 455 4.30 -8.42 -4.59
CA LEU A 455 5.28 -7.74 -5.44
C LEU A 455 5.69 -6.37 -4.90
N ILE A 456 4.72 -5.60 -4.39
CA ILE A 456 4.99 -4.29 -3.78
C ILE A 456 5.80 -4.46 -2.52
N PHE A 457 5.46 -5.45 -1.70
CA PHE A 457 6.20 -5.76 -0.49
C PHE A 457 7.65 -6.16 -0.81
N GLU A 458 7.86 -7.08 -1.76
CA GLU A 458 9.19 -7.48 -2.24
C GLU A 458 9.98 -6.28 -2.79
N ARG A 459 9.32 -5.37 -3.51
CA ARG A 459 9.93 -4.13 -4.01
C ARG A 459 10.35 -3.20 -2.86
N LYS A 460 9.49 -2.98 -1.86
CA LYS A 460 9.80 -2.17 -0.68
C LYS A 460 10.92 -2.77 0.17
N MET A 461 10.95 -4.09 0.24
CA MET A 461 12.05 -4.80 0.87
C MET A 461 13.35 -4.61 0.11
N LEU A 462 13.36 -4.74 -1.21
CA LEU A 462 14.53 -4.45 -2.05
C LEU A 462 15.05 -3.01 -1.83
N GLU A 463 14.15 -2.02 -1.80
CA GLU A 463 14.50 -0.62 -1.48
C GLU A 463 15.17 -0.51 -0.09
N ALA A 464 14.64 -1.21 0.92
CA ALA A 464 15.22 -1.24 2.26
C ALA A 464 16.61 -1.91 2.29
N ALA A 465 16.83 -2.98 1.52
CA ALA A 465 18.14 -3.59 1.38
C ALA A 465 19.14 -2.64 0.69
N ILE A 466 18.73 -1.94 -0.37
CA ILE A 466 19.55 -0.91 -1.02
C ILE A 466 19.96 0.16 0.00
N LEU A 467 19.03 0.66 0.81
CA LEU A 467 19.34 1.63 1.88
C LEU A 467 20.33 1.07 2.91
N LEU A 468 20.16 -0.20 3.33
CA LEU A 468 21.11 -0.87 4.22
C LEU A 468 22.53 -0.91 3.64
N PHE A 469 22.67 -1.24 2.36
CA PHE A 469 23.96 -1.25 1.67
C PHE A 469 24.58 0.15 1.57
N ILE A 470 23.78 1.20 1.34
CA ILE A 470 24.25 2.60 1.39
C ILE A 470 24.80 2.94 2.78
N VAL A 471 24.04 2.63 3.84
CA VAL A 471 24.45 2.93 5.22
C VAL A 471 25.77 2.23 5.57
N ILE A 472 25.91 0.95 5.22
CA ILE A 472 27.16 0.20 5.45
C ILE A 472 28.33 0.84 4.68
N MET A 473 28.12 1.21 3.43
CA MET A 473 29.13 1.87 2.61
C MET A 473 29.56 3.23 3.19
N LEU A 474 28.60 4.04 3.65
CA LEU A 474 28.87 5.32 4.33
C LEU A 474 29.67 5.12 5.62
N VAL A 475 29.31 4.12 6.43
CA VAL A 475 30.05 3.75 7.64
C VAL A 475 31.49 3.34 7.30
N CYS A 476 31.71 2.55 6.23
CA CYS A 476 33.05 2.24 5.73
C CYS A 476 33.81 3.50 5.32
N GLY A 477 33.14 4.45 4.68
CA GLY A 477 33.69 5.77 4.32
C GLY A 477 34.13 6.57 5.54
N VAL A 478 33.25 6.75 6.51
CA VAL A 478 33.52 7.48 7.76
C VAL A 478 34.70 6.86 8.53
N ILE A 479 34.76 5.53 8.62
CA ILE A 479 35.89 4.85 9.27
C ILE A 479 37.19 5.06 8.52
N THR A 480 37.15 5.07 7.19
CA THR A 480 38.32 5.34 6.36
C THR A 480 38.82 6.75 6.60
N LEU A 481 37.92 7.75 6.57
CA LEU A 481 38.25 9.16 6.84
C LEU A 481 38.80 9.36 8.25
N TYR A 482 38.11 8.83 9.27
CA TYR A 482 38.54 8.92 10.67
C TYR A 482 39.97 8.40 10.87
N ARG A 483 40.33 7.30 10.20
CA ARG A 483 41.69 6.74 10.28
C ARG A 483 42.72 7.60 9.57
N ILE A 484 42.38 8.15 8.40
CA ILE A 484 43.27 9.08 7.67
C ILE A 484 43.53 10.32 8.52
N PHE A 485 42.50 10.89 9.16
CA PHE A 485 42.65 12.06 10.03
C PHE A 485 43.45 11.77 11.30
N ARG A 486 43.28 10.59 11.91
CA ARG A 486 43.93 10.26 13.19
C ARG A 486 45.41 9.84 13.05
N ASN A 487 45.76 9.14 11.98
CA ASN A 487 47.08 8.51 11.85
C ASN A 487 48.01 9.20 10.84
N GLY A 488 47.55 10.24 10.13
CA GLY A 488 48.34 10.91 9.09
C GLY A 488 48.40 10.12 7.78
N LYS A 489 49.13 10.66 6.79
CA LYS A 489 49.24 10.08 5.43
C LYS A 489 50.07 8.79 5.38
N ASP A 490 51.05 8.65 6.26
CA ASP A 490 52.02 7.54 6.20
C ASP A 490 51.43 6.19 6.65
N ASP A 491 50.39 6.22 7.49
CA ASP A 491 49.61 5.06 7.95
C ASP A 491 48.27 4.92 7.21
N ALA A 492 48.11 5.62 6.08
CA ALA A 492 46.84 5.65 5.37
C ALA A 492 46.48 4.26 4.80
N PRO A 493 45.25 3.79 5.00
CA PRO A 493 44.83 2.49 4.49
C PRO A 493 44.92 2.43 2.97
N VAL A 494 45.60 1.43 2.42
CA VAL A 494 45.73 1.27 0.96
C VAL A 494 44.39 0.81 0.37
N LEU A 495 44.01 1.34 -0.80
CA LEU A 495 42.85 0.83 -1.54
C LEU A 495 43.30 -0.35 -2.40
N LEU A 496 42.98 -1.57 -1.99
CA LEU A 496 43.21 -2.79 -2.76
C LEU A 496 41.91 -3.22 -3.44
N LEU A 497 41.84 -3.13 -4.76
CA LEU A 497 40.67 -3.62 -5.49
C LEU A 497 40.75 -5.15 -5.64
N PRO A 498 39.66 -5.89 -5.38
CA PRO A 498 39.58 -7.30 -5.77
C PRO A 498 39.81 -7.46 -7.28
N ASP A 499 40.36 -8.59 -7.69
CA ASP A 499 40.48 -8.88 -9.11
C ASP A 499 39.10 -9.02 -9.75
N PHE A 500 39.00 -8.86 -11.07
CA PHE A 500 37.71 -8.95 -11.77
C PHE A 500 36.99 -10.28 -11.50
N LYS A 501 37.73 -11.41 -11.51
CA LYS A 501 37.19 -12.74 -11.20
C LYS A 501 36.62 -12.81 -9.78
N ASP A 502 37.30 -12.19 -8.81
CA ASP A 502 36.84 -12.16 -7.42
C ASP A 502 35.67 -11.20 -7.23
N THR A 503 35.67 -10.05 -7.91
CA THR A 503 34.55 -9.11 -7.94
C THR A 503 33.29 -9.78 -8.48
N LEU A 504 33.40 -10.50 -9.60
CA LEU A 504 32.29 -11.25 -10.18
C LEU A 504 31.79 -12.34 -9.22
N LYS A 505 32.70 -13.07 -8.56
CA LYS A 505 32.34 -14.03 -7.51
C LYS A 505 31.61 -13.36 -6.35
N ILE A 506 32.04 -12.17 -5.90
CA ILE A 506 31.36 -11.44 -4.82
C ILE A 506 29.94 -11.06 -5.23
N ILE A 507 29.72 -10.58 -6.46
CA ILE A 507 28.38 -10.21 -6.94
C ILE A 507 27.49 -11.46 -7.08
N ILE A 508 27.99 -12.50 -7.74
CA ILE A 508 27.22 -13.73 -7.98
C ILE A 508 26.87 -14.42 -6.65
N TYR A 509 27.86 -14.74 -5.83
CA TYR A 509 27.64 -15.51 -4.60
C TYR A 509 27.12 -14.66 -3.45
N GLY A 510 27.46 -13.37 -3.40
CA GLY A 510 27.04 -12.49 -2.32
C GLY A 510 25.64 -11.90 -2.50
N ILE A 511 25.17 -11.74 -3.74
CA ILE A 511 23.92 -11.02 -4.03
C ILE A 511 22.98 -11.81 -4.93
N ILE A 512 23.42 -12.16 -6.15
CA ILE A 512 22.52 -12.78 -7.14
C ILE A 512 22.01 -14.13 -6.65
N LEU A 513 22.88 -14.97 -6.09
CA LEU A 513 22.52 -16.30 -5.63
C LEU A 513 21.60 -16.27 -4.38
N PRO A 514 21.89 -15.50 -3.31
CA PRO A 514 20.95 -15.34 -2.20
C PRO A 514 19.59 -14.77 -2.61
N LEU A 515 19.57 -13.77 -3.49
CA LEU A 515 18.32 -13.18 -3.96
C LEU A 515 17.55 -14.13 -4.87
N GLY A 516 18.24 -14.83 -5.79
CA GLY A 516 17.63 -15.85 -6.64
C GLY A 516 17.06 -17.00 -5.82
N PHE A 517 17.78 -17.44 -4.77
CA PHE A 517 17.27 -18.42 -3.82
C PHE A 517 16.03 -17.89 -3.09
N TYR A 518 16.04 -16.64 -2.63
CA TYR A 518 14.87 -16.02 -1.99
C TYR A 518 13.68 -15.95 -2.94
N ILE A 519 13.86 -15.57 -4.21
CA ILE A 519 12.77 -15.52 -5.20
C ILE A 519 12.22 -16.92 -5.46
N ILE A 520 13.08 -17.92 -5.68
CA ILE A 520 12.64 -19.31 -5.88
C ILE A 520 11.88 -19.81 -4.64
N TYR A 521 12.43 -19.56 -3.46
CA TYR A 521 11.82 -19.93 -2.18
C TYR A 521 10.48 -19.21 -1.95
N SER A 522 10.41 -17.90 -2.22
CA SER A 522 9.22 -17.09 -2.00
C SER A 522 8.09 -17.49 -2.95
N ARG A 523 8.43 -17.93 -4.16
CA ARG A 523 7.47 -18.36 -5.17
C ARG A 523 7.11 -19.85 -5.09
N PHE A 524 7.84 -20.65 -4.33
CA PHE A 524 7.49 -22.04 -4.11
C PHE A 524 6.26 -22.16 -3.21
N THR A 525 5.13 -22.64 -3.75
CA THR A 525 3.79 -22.59 -3.13
C THR A 525 3.76 -23.12 -1.70
N TYR A 526 4.48 -24.21 -1.42
CA TYR A 526 4.49 -24.85 -0.10
C TYR A 526 5.15 -24.01 1.00
N PHE A 527 6.20 -23.26 0.66
CA PHE A 527 6.96 -22.46 1.65
C PHE A 527 6.57 -20.99 1.64
N GLY A 528 6.30 -20.47 0.44
CA GLY A 528 6.02 -19.07 0.20
C GLY A 528 4.65 -18.61 0.66
N ARG A 529 3.67 -19.51 0.80
CA ARG A 529 2.32 -19.17 1.26
C ARG A 529 1.67 -18.03 0.45
N HIS A 530 2.08 -17.82 -0.81
CA HIS A 530 1.47 -16.82 -1.72
C HIS A 530 0.00 -17.07 -2.03
N GLU A 531 -0.58 -18.14 -1.50
CA GLU A 531 -2.00 -18.37 -1.47
C GLU A 531 -2.73 -17.55 -0.40
N PHE A 532 -2.04 -17.03 0.61
CA PHE A 532 -2.60 -16.25 1.71
C PHE A 532 -2.42 -14.74 1.52
N SER A 533 -3.24 -13.94 2.20
CA SER A 533 -3.17 -12.48 2.13
C SER A 533 -1.82 -11.96 2.65
N ALA A 534 -1.25 -10.98 1.96
CA ALA A 534 0.07 -10.44 2.29
C ALA A 534 0.19 -9.95 3.76
N PRO A 535 -0.84 -9.35 4.41
CA PRO A 535 -0.78 -8.96 5.81
C PRO A 535 -0.50 -10.11 6.78
N LEU A 536 -1.03 -11.31 6.51
CA LEU A 536 -0.87 -12.47 7.39
C LEU A 536 0.57 -12.99 7.40
N ASP A 537 1.25 -12.93 6.25
CA ASP A 537 2.64 -13.37 6.11
C ASP A 537 3.65 -12.23 6.19
N LEU A 538 3.22 -10.99 6.41
CA LEU A 538 4.07 -9.79 6.33
C LEU A 538 5.31 -9.88 7.24
N ILE A 539 5.09 -10.27 8.49
CA ILE A 539 6.17 -10.40 9.50
C ILE A 539 7.15 -11.50 9.09
N LYS A 540 6.62 -12.67 8.70
CA LYS A 540 7.44 -13.80 8.23
C LYS A 540 8.30 -13.38 7.05
N ARG A 541 7.70 -12.75 6.03
CA ARG A 541 8.42 -12.27 4.85
C ARG A 541 9.45 -11.20 5.18
N ALA A 542 9.14 -10.30 6.10
CA ALA A 542 10.11 -9.32 6.59
C ALA A 542 11.32 -9.98 7.24
N VAL A 543 11.11 -11.01 8.06
CA VAL A 543 12.20 -11.77 8.69
C VAL A 543 13.01 -12.55 7.66
N GLU A 544 12.36 -13.23 6.71
CA GLU A 544 13.04 -13.95 5.62
C GLU A 544 13.91 -13.02 4.78
N PHE A 545 13.33 -11.91 4.33
CA PHE A 545 14.02 -10.93 3.52
C PHE A 545 15.19 -10.27 4.27
N PHE A 546 14.99 -9.91 5.54
CA PHE A 546 16.05 -9.35 6.34
C PHE A 546 17.17 -10.36 6.60
N THR A 547 16.82 -11.62 6.89
CA THR A 547 17.78 -12.71 7.07
C THR A 547 18.62 -12.88 5.82
N MET A 548 17.98 -12.87 4.64
CA MET A 548 18.66 -12.90 3.34
C MET A 548 19.56 -11.67 3.17
N SER A 549 19.08 -10.47 3.48
CA SER A 549 19.85 -9.22 3.34
C SER A 549 21.10 -9.22 4.23
N VAL A 550 20.97 -9.63 5.50
CA VAL A 550 22.10 -9.77 6.42
C VAL A 550 23.06 -10.86 5.95
N PHE A 551 22.54 -11.99 5.48
CA PHE A 551 23.35 -13.06 4.92
C PHE A 551 24.17 -12.57 3.72
N SER A 552 23.54 -11.82 2.81
CA SER A 552 24.20 -11.15 1.68
C SER A 552 25.28 -10.19 2.13
N VAL A 553 25.02 -9.33 3.12
CA VAL A 553 26.03 -8.43 3.69
C VAL A 553 27.23 -9.20 4.25
N ILE A 554 26.98 -10.28 5.00
CA ILE A 554 28.03 -11.14 5.57
C ILE A 554 28.84 -11.79 4.45
N LEU A 555 28.19 -12.35 3.42
CA LEU A 555 28.87 -12.99 2.30
C LEU A 555 29.73 -11.98 1.52
N VAL A 556 29.17 -10.83 1.16
CA VAL A 556 29.91 -9.75 0.48
C VAL A 556 31.12 -9.34 1.32
N PHE A 557 30.93 -9.14 2.62
CA PHE A 557 32.02 -8.79 3.54
C PHE A 557 33.12 -9.86 3.58
N GLN A 558 32.77 -11.14 3.73
CA GLN A 558 33.73 -12.22 3.86
C GLN A 558 34.47 -12.51 2.55
N LEU A 559 33.76 -12.50 1.42
CA LEU A 559 34.36 -12.69 0.11
C LEU A 559 35.31 -11.53 -0.22
N THR A 560 34.90 -10.30 0.04
CA THR A 560 35.77 -9.11 -0.09
C THR A 560 36.98 -9.22 0.80
N LYS A 561 36.79 -9.51 2.09
CA LYS A 561 37.88 -9.66 3.05
C LYS A 561 38.86 -10.76 2.61
N THR A 562 38.35 -11.88 2.09
CA THR A 562 39.19 -12.99 1.63
C THR A 562 40.01 -12.58 0.42
N SER A 563 39.39 -11.97 -0.58
CA SER A 563 40.08 -11.47 -1.78
C SER A 563 41.14 -10.42 -1.42
N VAL A 564 40.76 -9.40 -0.63
CA VAL A 564 41.67 -8.35 -0.18
C VAL A 564 42.79 -8.91 0.71
N THR A 565 42.51 -9.89 1.57
CA THR A 565 43.57 -10.51 2.40
C THR A 565 44.53 -11.34 1.56
N LYS A 566 44.04 -12.09 0.55
CA LYS A 566 44.92 -12.81 -0.38
C LYS A 566 45.84 -11.84 -1.11
N LYS A 567 45.27 -10.75 -1.63
CA LYS A 567 46.03 -9.71 -2.33
C LYS A 567 47.03 -9.01 -1.41
N ALA A 568 46.61 -8.63 -0.20
CA ALA A 568 47.49 -8.01 0.77
C ALA A 568 48.59 -8.95 1.31
N ALA A 569 48.36 -10.27 1.32
CA ALA A 569 49.37 -11.25 1.67
C ALA A 569 50.40 -11.43 0.54
N ALA A 570 49.94 -11.43 -0.72
CA ALA A 570 50.83 -11.42 -1.88
C ALA A 570 51.73 -10.16 -1.94
N LEU A 571 51.26 -9.04 -1.39
CA LEU A 571 51.99 -7.78 -1.31
C LEU A 571 52.79 -7.61 -0.01
N SER A 572 52.96 -8.67 0.80
CA SER A 572 53.63 -8.64 2.11
C SER A 572 53.13 -7.58 3.11
N ILE A 573 51.94 -7.00 2.89
CA ILE A 573 51.31 -6.03 3.81
C ILE A 573 50.84 -6.75 5.08
N ILE A 574 50.51 -8.05 4.97
CA ILE A 574 49.91 -8.83 6.06
C ILE A 574 50.49 -10.25 6.08
N GLN A 575 51.06 -10.67 7.20
CA GLN A 575 51.44 -12.07 7.40
C GLN A 575 50.20 -13.00 7.41
N PRO A 576 50.24 -14.13 6.68
CA PRO A 576 49.13 -15.07 6.57
C PRO A 576 48.83 -15.73 7.92
N THR A 577 47.76 -15.29 8.59
CA THR A 577 47.26 -15.97 9.78
C THR A 577 46.53 -17.28 9.40
N LYS A 578 46.77 -18.38 10.12
CA LYS A 578 46.12 -19.69 9.93
C LYS A 578 44.59 -19.55 9.73
N LEU A 579 44.13 -19.77 8.49
CA LEU A 579 42.73 -19.61 8.02
C LEU A 579 41.72 -20.62 8.62
N LYS A 580 42.18 -21.67 9.32
CA LYS A 580 41.31 -22.77 9.80
C LYS A 580 40.18 -22.31 10.73
N VAL A 581 40.43 -21.35 11.63
CA VAL A 581 39.42 -20.86 12.60
C VAL A 581 38.32 -20.01 11.94
N GLN A 582 38.61 -19.36 10.80
CA GLN A 582 37.63 -18.54 10.09
C GLN A 582 36.64 -19.38 9.27
N LYS A 583 37.09 -20.50 8.69
CA LYS A 583 36.21 -21.46 8.00
C LYS A 583 35.19 -22.09 8.96
N LEU A 584 35.58 -22.35 10.21
CA LEU A 584 34.69 -22.93 11.24
C LEU A 584 33.59 -21.96 11.67
N LYS A 585 33.94 -20.67 11.89
CA LYS A 585 32.98 -19.63 12.27
C LYS A 585 32.00 -19.28 11.15
N LEU A 586 32.43 -19.34 9.89
CA LEU A 586 31.56 -19.14 8.74
C LEU A 586 30.55 -20.29 8.61
N LYS A 587 31.02 -21.55 8.73
CA LYS A 587 30.11 -22.69 8.76
C LYS A 587 29.10 -22.55 9.90
N ALA A 588 29.53 -22.23 11.11
CA ALA A 588 28.63 -22.03 12.24
C ALA A 588 27.61 -20.89 12.02
N ALA A 589 28.01 -19.76 11.43
CA ALA A 589 27.09 -18.65 11.13
C ALA A 589 26.09 -18.99 10.02
N VAL A 590 26.54 -19.66 8.96
CA VAL A 590 25.69 -20.15 7.87
C VAL A 590 24.70 -21.20 8.41
N THR A 591 25.18 -22.14 9.23
CA THR A 591 24.35 -23.16 9.88
C THR A 591 23.35 -22.54 10.86
N ALA A 592 23.74 -21.51 11.61
CA ALA A 592 22.82 -20.77 12.49
C ALA A 592 21.73 -20.03 11.70
N ILE A 593 22.08 -19.42 10.57
CA ILE A 593 21.11 -18.75 9.68
C ILE A 593 20.15 -19.77 9.04
N ILE A 594 20.67 -20.92 8.60
CA ILE A 594 19.85 -22.03 8.07
C ILE A 594 18.92 -22.57 9.17
N LEU A 595 19.42 -22.77 10.39
CA LEU A 595 18.62 -23.21 11.54
C LEU A 595 17.56 -22.19 11.93
N LEU A 596 17.88 -20.89 11.93
CA LEU A 596 16.90 -19.83 12.22
C LEU A 596 15.81 -19.76 11.14
N SER A 597 16.20 -19.91 9.88
CA SER A 597 15.27 -19.95 8.73
C SER A 597 14.37 -21.20 8.80
N LEU A 598 14.94 -22.36 9.19
CA LEU A 598 14.18 -23.59 9.44
C LEU A 598 13.21 -23.44 10.63
N CYS A 599 13.61 -22.82 11.73
CA CYS A 599 12.72 -22.56 12.86
C CYS A 599 11.53 -21.67 12.46
N MET A 600 11.74 -20.69 11.57
CA MET A 600 10.67 -19.84 11.04
C MET A 600 9.74 -20.59 10.06
N ILE A 601 10.22 -21.64 9.38
CA ILE A 601 9.41 -22.50 8.50
C ILE A 601 8.42 -23.36 9.31
N PHE A 602 8.79 -23.80 10.52
CA PHE A 602 7.95 -24.66 11.37
C PHE A 602 7.01 -23.89 12.32
N ALA A 603 7.13 -22.56 12.38
CA ALA A 603 6.23 -21.69 13.15
C ALA A 603 4.88 -21.50 12.42
N LYS A 604 4.06 -22.56 12.40
CA LYS A 604 2.84 -22.66 11.58
C LYS A 604 1.66 -21.79 12.08
N ASP A 605 1.63 -21.45 13.37
CA ASP A 605 0.48 -20.85 14.07
C ASP A 605 0.82 -19.58 14.88
N VAL A 606 1.86 -18.83 14.48
CA VAL A 606 2.41 -17.77 15.34
C VAL A 606 1.79 -16.42 15.00
N ASP A 607 0.70 -16.09 15.71
CA ASP A 607 0.03 -14.79 15.69
C ASP A 607 0.97 -13.59 15.96
N ILE A 608 0.47 -12.41 15.59
CA ILE A 608 1.01 -11.03 15.70
C ILE A 608 1.84 -10.73 16.98
N VAL A 609 1.60 -11.47 18.06
CA VAL A 609 2.29 -11.36 19.37
C VAL A 609 3.82 -11.45 19.26
N TYR A 610 4.36 -12.07 18.22
CA TYR A 610 5.81 -12.20 18.03
C TYR A 610 6.44 -11.16 17.09
N GLY A 611 5.68 -10.18 16.59
CA GLY A 611 6.21 -9.06 15.81
C GLY A 611 7.23 -8.22 16.60
N ILE A 612 7.00 -8.03 17.90
CA ILE A 612 7.94 -7.31 18.79
C ILE A 612 9.22 -8.11 19.01
N PRO A 613 9.19 -9.42 19.36
CA PRO A 613 10.37 -10.28 19.34
C PRO A 613 11.11 -10.29 18.01
N ALA A 614 10.42 -10.35 16.87
CA ALA A 614 11.05 -10.27 15.55
C ALA A 614 11.76 -8.93 15.34
N ILE A 615 11.12 -7.80 15.65
CA ILE A 615 11.74 -6.47 15.60
C ILE A 615 12.91 -6.35 16.58
N LEU A 616 12.83 -6.91 17.79
CA LEU A 616 13.92 -6.93 18.76
C LEU A 616 15.07 -7.82 18.29
N VAL A 617 14.79 -8.93 17.62
CA VAL A 617 15.79 -9.78 16.95
C VAL A 617 16.43 -9.00 15.79
N LEU A 618 15.64 -8.31 14.96
CA LEU A 618 16.14 -7.47 13.87
C LEU A 618 17.05 -6.34 14.38
N CYS A 619 16.59 -5.57 15.36
CA CYS A 619 17.36 -4.50 16.01
C CYS A 619 18.60 -5.06 16.71
N SER A 620 18.50 -6.17 17.43
CA SER A 620 19.66 -6.81 18.06
C SER A 620 20.64 -7.37 17.05
N TRP A 621 20.21 -7.78 15.85
CA TRP A 621 21.11 -8.21 14.76
C TRP A 621 21.77 -7.05 14.03
N ILE A 622 21.07 -5.93 13.82
CA ILE A 622 21.69 -4.68 13.33
C ILE A 622 22.72 -4.20 14.34
N ILE A 623 22.33 -4.10 15.61
CA ILE A 623 23.20 -3.73 16.73
C ILE A 623 24.35 -4.73 16.83
N PHE A 624 24.13 -6.04 16.71
CA PHE A 624 25.17 -7.05 16.75
C PHE A 624 26.12 -6.94 15.56
N SER A 625 25.62 -6.68 14.36
CA SER A 625 26.46 -6.48 13.16
C SER A 625 27.32 -5.23 13.31
N ILE A 626 26.72 -4.14 13.81
CA ILE A 626 27.42 -2.90 14.18
C ILE A 626 28.42 -3.18 15.30
N VAL A 627 28.06 -3.91 16.35
CA VAL A 627 28.90 -4.22 17.53
C VAL A 627 30.02 -5.20 17.19
N VAL A 628 29.84 -6.17 16.31
CA VAL A 628 30.90 -7.06 15.81
C VAL A 628 31.86 -6.27 14.93
N PHE A 629 31.33 -5.39 14.08
CA PHE A 629 32.12 -4.47 13.27
C PHE A 629 32.89 -3.44 14.14
N LEU A 630 32.28 -2.97 15.23
CA LEU A 630 32.90 -2.10 16.24
C LEU A 630 33.83 -2.88 17.19
N LYS A 631 33.62 -4.16 17.50
CA LYS A 631 34.57 -5.00 18.26
C LYS A 631 35.81 -5.33 17.43
N TYR A 632 35.69 -5.31 16.10
CA TYR A 632 36.82 -5.27 15.19
C TYR A 632 37.68 -4.00 15.36
N LYS A 633 37.28 -3.02 16.19
CA LYS A 633 38.02 -1.78 16.51
C LYS A 633 39.04 -1.94 17.65
N VAL A 634 38.96 -2.96 18.51
CA VAL A 634 39.59 -2.91 19.86
C VAL A 634 40.98 -3.57 20.02
N LYS A 635 41.44 -4.47 19.12
CA LYS A 635 42.83 -5.01 19.23
C LYS A 635 43.84 -4.22 18.38
N ASN A 636 44.86 -3.65 19.05
CA ASN A 636 45.83 -2.67 18.54
C ASN A 636 46.86 -3.20 17.51
N GLU A 637 47.07 -4.50 17.38
CA GLU A 637 48.21 -5.04 16.61
C GLU A 637 47.99 -5.18 15.09
N LYS A 638 46.84 -4.75 14.53
CA LYS A 638 46.52 -4.94 13.09
C LYS A 638 45.90 -3.70 12.44
N LYS A 639 46.44 -2.50 12.70
CA LYS A 639 45.84 -1.21 12.31
C LYS A 639 45.72 -1.02 10.78
N ILE A 640 46.81 -1.19 10.02
CA ILE A 640 46.82 -1.01 8.56
C ILE A 640 45.90 -2.01 7.86
N ARG A 641 46.02 -3.29 8.22
CA ARG A 641 45.18 -4.39 7.70
C ARG A 641 43.69 -4.07 7.71
N ARG A 642 43.18 -3.59 8.84
CA ARG A 642 41.74 -3.32 8.99
C ARG A 642 41.31 -2.11 8.17
N GLY A 643 42.15 -1.09 8.08
CA GLY A 643 41.87 0.09 7.27
C GLY A 643 41.79 -0.23 5.79
N THR A 644 42.76 -0.99 5.28
CA THR A 644 42.80 -1.46 3.89
C THR A 644 41.52 -2.23 3.53
N ILE A 645 41.10 -3.18 4.37
CA ILE A 645 39.86 -3.94 4.15
C ILE A 645 38.63 -3.04 4.10
N THR A 646 38.48 -2.13 5.07
CA THR A 646 37.31 -1.22 5.11
C THR A 646 37.28 -0.28 3.90
N ARG A 647 38.44 0.24 3.47
CA ARG A 647 38.55 1.11 2.29
C ARG A 647 38.22 0.36 0.99
N SER A 648 38.67 -0.89 0.88
CA SER A 648 38.40 -1.78 -0.25
C SER A 648 36.95 -2.26 -0.35
N MET A 649 36.18 -2.20 0.74
CA MET A 649 34.76 -2.58 0.75
C MET A 649 33.87 -1.56 0.04
N ILE A 650 34.24 -0.27 0.04
CA ILE A 650 33.45 0.81 -0.56
C ILE A 650 33.13 0.54 -2.05
N PRO A 651 34.12 0.30 -2.93
CA PRO A 651 33.84 0.04 -4.35
C PRO A 651 33.08 -1.27 -4.58
N VAL A 652 33.26 -2.28 -3.72
CA VAL A 652 32.52 -3.54 -3.83
C VAL A 652 31.05 -3.34 -3.48
N PHE A 653 30.75 -2.66 -2.37
CA PHE A 653 29.37 -2.32 -2.01
C PHE A 653 28.73 -1.39 -3.05
N SER A 654 29.49 -0.48 -3.64
CA SER A 654 29.02 0.35 -4.76
C SER A 654 28.61 -0.49 -5.98
N LEU A 655 29.40 -1.51 -6.36
CA LEU A 655 29.04 -2.42 -7.45
C LEU A 655 27.83 -3.29 -7.10
N THR A 656 27.74 -3.75 -5.84
CA THR A 656 26.55 -4.44 -5.31
C THR A 656 25.30 -3.57 -5.42
N LEU A 657 25.38 -2.30 -5.03
CA LEU A 657 24.29 -1.34 -5.15
C LEU A 657 23.85 -1.17 -6.59
N LEU A 658 24.80 -1.01 -7.53
CA LEU A 658 24.50 -0.95 -8.95
C LEU A 658 23.83 -2.23 -9.46
N ALA A 659 24.27 -3.41 -9.03
CA ALA A 659 23.66 -4.68 -9.42
C ALA A 659 22.22 -4.80 -8.91
N LEU A 660 21.96 -4.51 -7.62
CA LEU A 660 20.60 -4.51 -7.06
C LEU A 660 19.69 -3.52 -7.79
N THR A 661 20.24 -2.35 -8.12
CA THR A 661 19.50 -1.25 -8.72
C THR A 661 19.21 -1.45 -10.21
N LEU A 662 20.19 -1.90 -10.99
CA LEU A 662 20.07 -2.02 -12.44
C LEU A 662 19.49 -3.36 -12.91
N ILE A 663 19.52 -4.38 -12.05
CA ILE A 663 19.05 -5.73 -12.40
C ILE A 663 17.75 -6.03 -11.66
N CYS A 664 17.78 -6.03 -10.33
CA CYS A 664 16.68 -6.55 -9.53
C CYS A 664 15.46 -5.64 -9.57
N HIS A 665 15.66 -4.32 -9.48
CA HIS A 665 14.55 -3.37 -9.49
C HIS A 665 13.77 -3.37 -10.83
N PRO A 666 14.41 -3.27 -12.02
CA PRO A 666 13.68 -3.34 -13.29
C PRO A 666 12.94 -4.66 -13.53
N ILE A 667 13.44 -5.78 -13.01
CA ILE A 667 12.77 -7.08 -13.10
C ILE A 667 11.46 -7.07 -12.31
N LEU A 668 11.48 -6.60 -11.05
CA LEU A 668 10.27 -6.48 -10.24
C LEU A 668 9.26 -5.51 -10.85
N GLU A 669 9.73 -4.40 -11.42
CA GLU A 669 8.87 -3.42 -12.11
C GLU A 669 8.30 -3.96 -13.42
N ALA A 670 9.07 -4.74 -14.18
CA ALA A 670 8.56 -5.43 -15.37
C ALA A 670 7.48 -6.46 -15.00
N TRP A 671 7.67 -7.18 -13.89
CA TRP A 671 6.70 -8.15 -13.40
C TRP A 671 5.42 -7.47 -12.90
N GLU A 672 5.53 -6.42 -12.10
CA GLU A 672 4.37 -5.60 -11.69
C GLU A 672 3.56 -5.16 -12.91
N ARG A 673 4.21 -4.55 -13.90
CA ARG A 673 3.55 -4.11 -15.14
C ARG A 673 2.87 -5.24 -15.89
N HIS A 674 3.47 -6.44 -15.87
CA HIS A 674 2.89 -7.62 -16.48
C HIS A 674 1.62 -8.06 -15.74
N VAL A 675 1.67 -8.21 -14.41
CA VAL A 675 0.50 -8.60 -13.59
C VAL A 675 -0.62 -7.57 -13.73
N VAL A 676 -0.30 -6.27 -13.66
CA VAL A 676 -1.28 -5.18 -13.82
C VAL A 676 -1.96 -5.27 -15.19
N ARG A 677 -1.19 -5.42 -16.26
CA ARG A 677 -1.69 -5.47 -17.65
C ARG A 677 -2.58 -6.68 -17.91
N GLU A 678 -2.19 -7.86 -17.43
CA GLU A 678 -2.99 -9.08 -17.64
C GLU A 678 -4.30 -9.07 -16.84
N ASN A 679 -4.33 -8.35 -15.72
CA ASN A 679 -5.44 -8.40 -14.77
C ASN A 679 -6.20 -7.07 -14.64
N GLN A 680 -6.07 -6.13 -15.59
CA GLN A 680 -6.74 -4.82 -15.53
C GLN A 680 -8.25 -4.94 -15.24
N ASN A 681 -8.93 -5.86 -15.94
CA ASN A 681 -10.37 -6.11 -15.77
C ASN A 681 -10.75 -6.76 -14.42
N ASN A 682 -9.78 -7.34 -13.71
CA ASN A 682 -9.99 -7.93 -12.39
C ASN A 682 -9.88 -6.88 -11.27
N PHE A 683 -9.06 -5.84 -11.47
CA PHE A 683 -8.80 -4.83 -10.43
C PHE A 683 -9.89 -3.77 -10.32
N TYR A 684 -10.48 -3.35 -11.43
CA TYR A 684 -11.58 -2.39 -11.44
C TYR A 684 -12.51 -2.65 -12.61
N ASN A 685 -13.80 -2.39 -12.41
CA ASN A 685 -14.82 -2.42 -13.45
C ASN A 685 -15.54 -1.08 -13.47
N PHE A 686 -15.85 -0.54 -14.64
CA PHE A 686 -16.58 0.72 -14.80
C PHE A 686 -18.03 0.67 -14.25
N THR A 687 -18.47 -0.48 -13.72
CA THR A 687 -19.83 -0.66 -13.21
C THR A 687 -19.99 -0.36 -11.71
N SER A 688 -18.93 -0.40 -10.90
CA SER A 688 -18.98 -0.11 -9.45
C SER A 688 -17.58 0.06 -8.82
N PHE A 689 -17.46 0.20 -7.48
CA PHE A 689 -16.16 0.38 -6.82
C PHE A 689 -15.25 -0.86 -6.97
N THR A 690 -15.84 -2.05 -7.04
CA THR A 690 -15.14 -3.30 -7.33
C THR A 690 -15.90 -4.11 -8.38
N LYS A 691 -15.20 -5.02 -9.07
CA LYS A 691 -15.83 -5.98 -10.00
C LYS A 691 -16.92 -6.81 -9.30
N TYR A 692 -16.68 -7.19 -8.05
CA TYR A 692 -17.61 -8.00 -7.25
C TYR A 692 -18.87 -7.23 -6.87
N GLU A 693 -18.70 -5.98 -6.42
CA GLU A 693 -19.83 -5.11 -6.14
C GLU A 693 -20.64 -4.83 -7.40
N GLY A 694 -19.98 -4.56 -8.53
CA GLY A 694 -20.67 -4.31 -9.80
C GLY A 694 -21.53 -5.48 -10.27
N LYS A 695 -21.01 -6.72 -10.13
CA LYS A 695 -21.80 -7.94 -10.39
C LYS A 695 -23.02 -8.02 -9.48
N LEU A 696 -22.83 -7.80 -8.17
CA LEU A 696 -23.91 -7.87 -7.19
C LEU A 696 -24.98 -6.78 -7.44
N VAL A 697 -24.56 -5.54 -7.71
CA VAL A 697 -25.49 -4.44 -8.01
C VAL A 697 -26.30 -4.71 -9.27
N GLN A 698 -25.67 -5.27 -10.31
CA GLN A 698 -26.37 -5.66 -11.53
C GLN A 698 -27.42 -6.76 -11.26
N GLU A 699 -27.05 -7.81 -10.53
CA GLU A 699 -27.98 -8.87 -10.15
C GLU A 699 -29.16 -8.31 -9.32
N LEU A 700 -28.88 -7.42 -8.36
CA LEU A 700 -29.91 -6.75 -7.57
C LEU A 700 -30.82 -5.87 -8.43
N ASN A 701 -30.27 -5.16 -9.43
CA ASN A 701 -31.07 -4.37 -10.38
C ASN A 701 -32.08 -5.24 -11.13
N GLU A 702 -31.63 -6.37 -11.67
CA GLU A 702 -32.48 -7.30 -12.41
C GLU A 702 -33.58 -7.89 -11.51
N LYS A 703 -33.22 -8.38 -10.32
CA LYS A 703 -34.17 -8.95 -9.36
C LYS A 703 -35.19 -7.92 -8.87
N ILE A 704 -34.75 -6.72 -8.50
CA ILE A 704 -35.64 -5.64 -8.05
C ILE A 704 -36.55 -5.18 -9.18
N GLY A 705 -36.01 -4.98 -10.39
CA GLY A 705 -36.80 -4.60 -11.56
C GLY A 705 -37.89 -5.63 -11.87
N LYS A 706 -37.61 -6.92 -11.72
CA LYS A 706 -38.61 -7.98 -11.83
C LYS A 706 -39.68 -7.89 -10.75
N ILE A 707 -39.30 -7.74 -9.48
CA ILE A 707 -40.25 -7.59 -8.36
C ILE A 707 -41.23 -6.43 -8.61
N LEU A 708 -40.71 -5.27 -9.05
CA LEU A 708 -41.53 -4.09 -9.33
C LEU A 708 -42.48 -4.30 -10.53
N LYS A 709 -42.04 -5.03 -11.57
CA LYS A 709 -42.90 -5.41 -12.70
C LYS A 709 -44.00 -6.37 -12.27
N ASP A 710 -43.65 -7.42 -11.52
CA ASP A 710 -44.60 -8.43 -11.06
C ASP A 710 -45.68 -7.81 -10.16
N ALA A 711 -45.31 -6.84 -9.31
CA ALA A 711 -46.27 -6.13 -8.46
C ALA A 711 -47.39 -5.45 -9.25
N LYS A 712 -47.10 -4.89 -10.44
CA LYS A 712 -48.10 -4.25 -11.31
C LYS A 712 -49.13 -5.24 -11.87
N THR A 713 -48.81 -6.54 -11.89
CA THR A 713 -49.72 -7.58 -12.43
C THR A 713 -50.71 -8.12 -11.40
N ILE A 714 -50.54 -7.80 -10.11
CA ILE A 714 -51.40 -8.27 -9.03
C ILE A 714 -52.82 -7.74 -9.19
N ARG A 715 -53.79 -8.64 -9.08
CA ARG A 715 -55.23 -8.34 -9.05
C ARG A 715 -55.85 -8.79 -7.71
N LEU A 716 -56.99 -8.21 -7.35
CA LEU A 716 -57.82 -8.73 -6.26
C LEU A 716 -58.49 -10.03 -6.73
N PRO A 717 -58.61 -11.06 -5.86
CA PRO A 717 -59.45 -12.21 -6.19
C PRO A 717 -60.90 -11.72 -6.36
N ASN A 718 -61.54 -12.17 -7.45
CA ASN A 718 -62.93 -11.86 -7.76
C ASN A 718 -63.88 -12.36 -6.68
#